data_AF-A0A2G6LT11-F1
#
_entry.id   AF-A0A2G6LT11-F1
#
_cell.length_a   1.000
_cell.length_b   1.000
_cell.length_c   1.000
_cell.angle_alpha   90.00
_cell.angle_beta   90.00
_cell.angle_gamma   90.00
#
_symmetry.space_group_name_H-M   'P 1'
#
loop_
_entity.id
_entity.type
_entity.pdbx_description
1 polymer ?
#
loop_
_entity_poly.entity_id
_entity_poly.type
_entity_poly.pdbx_seq_one_letter_code
_entity_poly.pdbx_strand_id
1 'polypeptide(L)'
;MKNNKLHILTFFLVSIMSYSQNIYSNQGLPLPANAEIKENTLQNKFKDLDKSKIPHGLLLDAAVEFIDLKKYNGTIPDSSYTSPKILQNIYNTLVMSRLSNATIFEKTPMDFVADWKNEEKLHLIPLAGMYYQYAQFSEEVQNYAKNNGSLYKLDFNGTSLKDKYINGVWQNPYEEQSVFAIAPACLSSHNLHFNILFPKDLFLSNQMDEVHKIEYRLADNRPYKVLPYDDYIPVDYDELGTYRWTFKLTLKSGEVLYTHTQFTVDGDLDKYVDITRSSYHRSGDDFSEYEKVKIKEYTYSPNSPWYPTLSATLATLYIKKAPGHQKIQKPFIVAEGFDLGHIIHPSEEAGENTIKGFLNTLVYDNNYTLKNYLTNNYDIIYVDWAKGTDFIQNNAKALKAAIHWVNNNKVGNEKNVVLGQSMGGLVARYALKDMEDNGEDHDTKLYISHDSPHLGANIPLGMQYMMNNLTRAYIKAPYTSIVGNYIVPAVSKDYWGSVGEILTITSTPAARQMLINYVDIGDNINNSIHNAWQNELNAKGFPQQTRNVAISNGSECGTDQNLQNLLNVNMEVNKQYLFSDLLGVMLGFDFDDVGTVLLGILPGTSWCDFNFTVKPMTHLNSNKKLYDGSIVYKKEILWFLPAQSTLVEGSAYQPSGILPYDKYGGGKHDLAESQLPEDFQDEVEVNQFGFIPTPSALCIHGGTQTLTEDDYQRSYSPEDDAALSPFDNFVVEKVNVDNQHHISFSDRNGRFIMNQLSNNSNLQNKTITSTNLCGDKIKIGGESIICDDSGEMLYTTGFAPYIQWSFLEGANLVDINSPNNASQFSFTPKNGANGLIRLKVKLWDQDASNTTFKKVWVGKPKVRKKNEGNLQLYIESKVDDATLQEQGIDAIESIAWKRLDTGQIMYGPAIAPLNNIPMEVTITNKCGEKKFTFTFFNTPPPSDCGNVGVVGNSLIPNQYQIEIINPCLFGNGNNLFARNAQQPTYQITVANAMGVIVISTTGTTFSLEGLPTGNYFVQVMKDNEIVASQTLVKQ
;
A
#
# COMPACT_ATOMS: atom_id res chain seq x y z
N MET A 1 0.86 -17.34 -14.44
CA MET A 1 1.31 -16.87 -15.76
C MET A 1 0.06 -16.59 -16.59
N LYS A 2 -0.21 -15.39 -17.09
CA LYS A 2 0.66 -14.39 -17.74
C LYS A 2 1.43 -14.96 -18.98
N ASN A 3 1.10 -14.77 -20.29
CA ASN A 3 -0.19 -14.56 -21.01
C ASN A 3 -0.33 -15.29 -22.51
N ASN A 4 -0.52 -15.05 -23.88
CA ASN A 4 -0.49 -14.16 -25.17
C ASN A 4 -1.77 -13.63 -26.01
N LYS A 5 -1.87 -12.30 -26.20
CA LYS A 5 -3.02 -11.33 -26.42
C LYS A 5 -4.01 -11.34 -27.64
N LEU A 6 -4.87 -10.30 -27.63
CA LEU A 6 -5.46 -9.39 -28.67
C LEU A 6 -5.31 -9.67 -30.18
N HIS A 7 -6.29 -9.21 -30.98
CA HIS A 7 -6.03 -8.79 -32.36
C HIS A 7 -6.83 -7.54 -32.82
N ILE A 8 -6.22 -6.80 -33.75
CA ILE A 8 -6.70 -5.67 -34.60
C ILE A 8 -6.66 -4.24 -34.04
N LEU A 9 -5.94 -3.41 -34.79
CA LEU A 9 -5.86 -1.95 -34.75
C LEU A 9 -5.53 -1.44 -36.17
N THR A 10 -6.46 -0.80 -36.90
CA THR A 10 -6.12 -0.17 -38.21
C THR A 10 -6.98 1.03 -38.62
N PHE A 11 -8.21 1.18 -38.12
CA PHE A 11 -9.03 2.40 -38.36
C PHE A 11 -9.07 3.37 -37.16
N PHE A 12 -8.51 2.98 -36.02
CA PHE A 12 -8.47 3.77 -34.78
C PHE A 12 -7.23 4.68 -34.63
N LEU A 13 -6.23 4.55 -35.50
CA LEU A 13 -4.93 5.23 -35.34
C LEU A 13 -5.02 6.77 -35.39
N VAL A 14 -5.97 7.33 -36.14
CA VAL A 14 -6.20 8.79 -36.21
C VAL A 14 -6.89 9.32 -34.94
N SER A 15 -7.75 8.52 -34.30
CA SER A 15 -8.49 8.89 -33.08
C SER A 15 -7.75 8.57 -31.77
N ILE A 16 -6.83 7.61 -31.75
CA ILE A 16 -6.06 7.25 -30.54
C ILE A 16 -4.84 8.16 -30.35
N MET A 17 -4.15 8.56 -31.43
CA MET A 17 -3.12 9.62 -31.34
C MET A 17 -3.68 10.95 -30.81
N SER A 18 -4.99 11.18 -30.99
CA SER A 18 -5.66 12.29 -30.34
C SER A 18 -5.62 12.18 -28.81
N TYR A 19 -5.76 11.00 -28.19
CA TYR A 19 -5.99 10.91 -26.75
C TYR A 19 -4.75 11.15 -25.88
N SER A 20 -3.59 10.58 -26.25
CA SER A 20 -2.33 10.80 -25.53
C SER A 20 -1.84 12.24 -25.68
N GLN A 21 -1.98 12.84 -26.88
CA GLN A 21 -1.72 14.27 -27.05
C GLN A 21 -2.77 15.12 -26.32
N ASN A 22 -4.07 14.81 -26.37
CA ASN A 22 -5.14 15.64 -25.79
C ASN A 22 -5.05 15.79 -24.27
N ILE A 23 -4.55 14.79 -23.54
CA ILE A 23 -4.36 14.90 -22.09
C ILE A 23 -3.40 16.04 -21.73
N TYR A 24 -2.39 16.31 -22.57
CA TYR A 24 -1.43 17.41 -22.36
C TYR A 24 -1.65 18.64 -23.25
N SER A 25 -2.37 18.54 -24.37
CA SER A 25 -2.62 19.65 -25.31
C SER A 25 -4.03 20.25 -25.21
N ASN A 26 -5.08 19.43 -25.13
CA ASN A 26 -6.47 19.89 -25.04
C ASN A 26 -6.91 20.27 -23.61
N GLN A 27 -6.18 19.86 -22.58
CA GLN A 27 -6.36 20.43 -21.23
C GLN A 27 -5.87 21.88 -21.14
N GLY A 28 -4.90 22.29 -21.96
CA GLY A 28 -4.24 23.60 -21.85
C GLY A 28 -3.55 23.84 -20.50
N LEU A 29 -3.40 22.81 -19.67
CA LEU A 29 -2.77 22.90 -18.36
C LEU A 29 -1.27 23.11 -18.53
N PRO A 30 -0.70 24.23 -18.04
CA PRO A 30 0.75 24.35 -17.97
C PRO A 30 1.32 23.27 -17.04
N LEU A 31 2.54 22.82 -17.31
CA LEU A 31 3.30 22.00 -16.37
C LEU A 31 3.26 22.66 -14.98
N PRO A 32 2.93 21.93 -13.90
CA PRO A 32 2.64 22.53 -12.60
C PRO A 32 3.83 23.34 -12.10
N ALA A 33 3.63 24.66 -12.02
CA ALA A 33 4.68 25.66 -11.83
C ALA A 33 5.39 25.58 -10.47
N ASN A 34 4.85 24.80 -9.53
CA ASN A 34 5.20 24.84 -8.11
C ASN A 34 6.07 23.65 -7.66
N ALA A 35 6.31 22.64 -8.50
CA ALA A 35 7.18 21.53 -8.13
C ALA A 35 8.66 21.95 -8.25
N GLU A 36 9.27 22.30 -7.12
CA GLU A 36 10.65 22.77 -7.02
C GLU A 36 11.66 21.80 -7.64
N ILE A 37 12.53 22.31 -8.51
CA ILE A 37 13.65 21.54 -9.06
C ILE A 37 14.89 21.86 -8.21
N LYS A 38 15.32 20.91 -7.38
CA LYS A 38 16.58 21.02 -6.63
C LYS A 38 17.77 20.71 -7.54
N GLU A 39 18.90 21.34 -7.24
CA GLU A 39 20.06 21.41 -8.14
C GLU A 39 20.81 20.07 -8.24
N ASN A 40 21.12 19.61 -9.46
CA ASN A 40 21.93 18.40 -9.66
C ASN A 40 23.40 18.64 -9.26
N THR A 41 23.74 18.39 -7.99
CA THR A 41 25.09 18.69 -7.48
C THR A 41 26.18 17.77 -8.03
N LEU A 42 25.82 16.66 -8.71
CA LEU A 42 26.76 15.77 -9.39
C LEU A 42 27.47 16.50 -10.54
N GLN A 43 26.70 17.10 -11.46
CA GLN A 43 27.29 17.82 -12.60
C GLN A 43 28.05 19.09 -12.17
N ASN A 44 27.69 19.69 -11.03
CA ASN A 44 28.43 20.81 -10.45
C ASN A 44 29.89 20.48 -10.08
N LYS A 45 30.24 19.20 -9.89
CA LYS A 45 31.63 18.76 -9.70
C LYS A 45 32.48 18.88 -10.97
N PHE A 46 31.84 18.90 -12.15
CA PHE A 46 32.48 18.94 -13.47
C PHE A 46 32.35 20.31 -14.16
N LYS A 47 31.75 21.31 -13.49
CA LYS A 47 31.38 22.60 -14.09
C LYS A 47 32.54 23.41 -14.67
N ASP A 48 33.74 23.27 -14.09
CA ASP A 48 34.94 24.02 -14.49
C ASP A 48 35.82 23.28 -15.53
N LEU A 49 35.35 22.13 -16.05
CA LEU A 49 36.00 21.42 -17.15
C LEU A 49 35.63 22.03 -18.51
N ASP A 50 36.59 22.10 -19.42
CA ASP A 50 36.41 22.54 -20.80
C ASP A 50 35.56 21.54 -21.59
N LYS A 51 34.27 21.83 -21.68
CA LYS A 51 33.26 20.98 -22.34
C LYS A 51 33.50 20.77 -23.84
N SER A 52 34.38 21.55 -24.47
CA SER A 52 34.77 21.36 -25.87
C SER A 52 35.79 20.24 -26.07
N LYS A 53 36.48 19.81 -25.00
CA LYS A 53 37.53 18.77 -25.02
C LYS A 53 37.06 17.40 -24.57
N ILE A 54 35.78 17.24 -24.21
CA ILE A 54 35.19 15.95 -23.84
C ILE A 54 34.78 15.26 -25.15
N PRO A 55 35.39 14.10 -25.52
CA PRO A 55 35.01 13.37 -26.72
C PRO A 55 33.51 13.08 -26.74
N HIS A 56 32.86 13.30 -27.90
CA HIS A 56 31.42 13.16 -28.12
C HIS A 56 30.51 14.02 -27.21
N GLY A 57 31.05 14.81 -26.29
CA GLY A 57 30.29 15.55 -25.26
C GLY A 57 29.70 14.70 -24.14
N LEU A 58 30.05 13.40 -24.10
CA LEU A 58 29.55 12.40 -23.16
C LEU A 58 30.68 11.97 -22.22
N LEU A 59 30.53 12.17 -20.91
CA LEU A 59 31.50 11.74 -19.89
C LEU A 59 30.83 10.82 -18.87
N LEU A 60 31.15 9.53 -18.91
CA LEU A 60 30.50 8.50 -18.08
C LEU A 60 30.68 8.78 -16.58
N ASP A 61 31.83 9.32 -16.16
CA ASP A 61 32.11 9.68 -14.76
C ASP A 61 31.09 10.67 -14.15
N ALA A 62 30.47 11.50 -15.00
CA ALA A 62 29.46 12.49 -14.60
C ALA A 62 28.01 11.97 -14.68
N ALA A 63 27.81 10.74 -15.15
CA ALA A 63 26.49 10.11 -15.18
C ALA A 63 26.05 9.63 -13.79
N VAL A 64 24.72 9.56 -13.61
CA VAL A 64 24.12 8.52 -12.76
C VAL A 64 24.17 7.23 -13.58
N GLU A 65 24.89 6.23 -13.06
CA GLU A 65 25.10 4.95 -13.74
C GLU A 65 23.96 3.98 -13.41
N PHE A 66 23.22 3.57 -14.44
CA PHE A 66 22.22 2.50 -14.32
C PHE A 66 22.82 1.15 -14.71
N ILE A 67 23.86 1.14 -15.54
CA ILE A 67 24.54 -0.07 -16.02
C ILE A 67 26.00 0.19 -16.37
N ASP A 68 26.84 -0.83 -16.20
CA ASP A 68 28.22 -0.83 -16.68
C ASP A 68 28.26 -0.99 -18.21
N LEU A 69 28.46 0.12 -18.91
CA LEU A 69 28.59 0.17 -20.37
C LEU A 69 29.75 -0.69 -20.90
N LYS A 70 30.80 -0.95 -20.11
CA LYS A 70 32.00 -1.67 -20.54
C LYS A 70 31.72 -3.13 -20.89
N LYS A 71 30.66 -3.72 -20.32
CA LYS A 71 30.19 -5.08 -20.66
C LYS A 71 29.63 -5.20 -22.07
N TYR A 72 29.22 -4.08 -22.68
CA TYR A 72 28.51 -4.02 -23.96
C TYR A 72 29.38 -3.38 -25.05
N ASN A 73 30.70 -3.47 -24.91
CA ASN A 73 31.70 -2.87 -25.79
C ASN A 73 31.91 -3.59 -27.14
N GLY A 74 30.91 -4.34 -27.62
CA GLY A 74 31.03 -5.18 -28.82
C GLY A 74 31.67 -6.56 -28.58
N THR A 75 31.94 -6.94 -27.34
CA THR A 75 32.27 -8.33 -26.97
C THR A 75 31.05 -9.07 -26.44
N ILE A 76 31.12 -10.41 -26.35
CA ILE A 76 29.99 -11.29 -25.99
C ILE A 76 30.34 -12.33 -24.90
N PRO A 77 30.84 -11.93 -23.72
CA PRO A 77 30.90 -12.79 -22.54
C PRO A 77 29.49 -13.11 -22.00
N ASP A 78 29.35 -14.21 -21.24
CA ASP A 78 28.05 -14.61 -20.67
C ASP A 78 27.46 -13.62 -19.64
N SER A 79 28.19 -12.56 -19.30
CA SER A 79 27.75 -11.43 -18.47
C SER A 79 27.25 -10.21 -19.28
N SER A 80 27.14 -10.34 -20.61
CA SER A 80 26.74 -9.27 -21.55
C SER A 80 25.43 -9.54 -22.30
N TYR A 81 24.61 -10.47 -21.81
CA TYR A 81 23.27 -10.68 -22.36
C TYR A 81 22.45 -9.38 -22.27
N THR A 82 21.95 -8.96 -23.42
CA THR A 82 21.03 -7.83 -23.56
C THR A 82 19.60 -8.25 -23.29
N SER A 83 18.82 -7.33 -22.74
CA SER A 83 17.37 -7.39 -22.62
C SER A 83 16.77 -6.01 -22.88
N PRO A 84 15.43 -5.91 -22.99
CA PRO A 84 14.63 -4.78 -22.50
C PRO A 84 15.38 -3.69 -21.70
N LYS A 85 15.54 -3.93 -20.39
CA LYS A 85 16.10 -3.01 -19.41
C LYS A 85 17.55 -2.69 -19.68
N ILE A 86 18.31 -3.64 -20.22
CA ILE A 86 19.72 -3.43 -20.53
C ILE A 86 19.86 -2.34 -21.59
N LEU A 87 19.07 -2.40 -22.66
CA LEU A 87 19.12 -1.40 -23.72
C LEU A 87 18.60 -0.04 -23.23
N GLN A 88 17.53 -0.02 -22.43
CA GLN A 88 17.02 1.18 -21.79
C GLN A 88 18.03 1.80 -20.80
N ASN A 89 18.68 1.00 -19.95
CA ASN A 89 19.67 1.47 -18.98
C ASN A 89 20.95 1.97 -19.66
N ILE A 90 21.36 1.37 -20.78
CA ILE A 90 22.44 1.90 -21.63
C ILE A 90 22.05 3.31 -22.11
N TYR A 91 20.86 3.47 -22.69
CA TYR A 91 20.38 4.77 -23.17
C TYR A 91 20.28 5.81 -22.06
N ASN A 92 19.69 5.45 -20.91
CA ASN A 92 19.60 6.30 -19.73
C ASN A 92 20.99 6.77 -19.27
N THR A 93 21.95 5.85 -19.18
CA THR A 93 23.32 6.15 -18.73
C THR A 93 24.04 7.07 -19.72
N LEU A 94 23.86 6.85 -21.04
CA LEU A 94 24.38 7.72 -22.09
C LEU A 94 23.78 9.14 -22.02
N VAL A 95 22.47 9.27 -21.83
CA VAL A 95 21.79 10.57 -21.67
C VAL A 95 22.29 11.29 -20.41
N MET A 96 22.44 10.58 -19.28
CA MET A 96 22.97 11.14 -18.03
C MET A 96 24.44 11.60 -18.13
N SER A 97 25.23 10.97 -19.00
CA SER A 97 26.64 11.32 -19.21
C SER A 97 26.87 12.65 -19.95
N ARG A 98 25.82 13.25 -20.51
CA ARG A 98 25.91 14.45 -21.35
C ARG A 98 26.36 15.68 -20.56
N LEU A 99 27.56 16.18 -20.89
CA LEU A 99 28.13 17.42 -20.36
C LEU A 99 28.30 18.54 -21.39
N SER A 100 28.04 18.26 -22.68
CA SER A 100 28.03 19.27 -23.74
C SER A 100 26.99 18.94 -24.83
N ASN A 101 26.70 19.90 -25.69
CA ASN A 101 25.75 19.75 -26.80
C ASN A 101 26.32 19.00 -28.02
N ALA A 102 27.53 18.43 -27.95
CA ALA A 102 28.18 17.79 -29.10
C ALA A 102 27.44 16.53 -29.59
N THR A 103 26.96 15.66 -28.69
CA THR A 103 25.97 14.62 -29.02
C THR A 103 24.55 15.19 -28.91
N ILE A 104 23.69 14.86 -29.87
CA ILE A 104 22.25 15.06 -29.84
C ILE A 104 21.59 13.70 -29.59
N PHE A 105 20.56 13.67 -28.75
CA PHE A 105 19.68 12.51 -28.57
C PHE A 105 18.34 12.85 -29.24
N GLU A 106 17.94 12.09 -30.26
CA GLU A 106 16.77 12.40 -31.10
C GLU A 106 15.43 12.09 -30.43
N LYS A 107 15.45 11.18 -29.45
CA LYS A 107 14.31 10.74 -28.63
C LYS A 107 14.64 10.96 -27.16
N THR A 108 13.66 11.32 -26.33
CA THR A 108 13.85 11.16 -24.87
C THR A 108 13.86 9.67 -24.53
N PRO A 109 14.36 9.26 -23.34
CA PRO A 109 14.24 7.88 -22.88
C PRO A 109 12.81 7.36 -22.80
N MET A 110 11.82 8.26 -22.67
CA MET A 110 10.40 7.90 -22.69
C MET A 110 9.92 7.61 -24.11
N ASP A 111 10.24 8.51 -25.07
CA ASP A 111 9.82 8.35 -26.47
C ASP A 111 10.44 7.09 -27.09
N PHE A 112 11.71 6.80 -26.80
CA PHE A 112 12.39 5.59 -27.29
C PHE A 112 11.68 4.29 -26.85
N VAL A 113 11.26 4.21 -25.58
CA VAL A 113 10.53 3.04 -25.06
C VAL A 113 9.10 3.01 -25.61
N ALA A 114 8.43 4.17 -25.73
CA ALA A 114 7.07 4.27 -26.27
C ALA A 114 6.99 3.88 -27.75
N ASP A 115 7.90 4.37 -28.59
CA ASP A 115 7.96 4.02 -30.00
C ASP A 115 8.24 2.52 -30.20
N TRP A 116 9.11 1.94 -29.38
CA TRP A 116 9.42 0.51 -29.43
C TRP A 116 8.23 -0.37 -29.05
N LYS A 117 7.45 0.02 -28.02
CA LYS A 117 6.16 -0.60 -27.67
C LYS A 117 5.14 -0.52 -28.80
N ASN A 118 5.03 0.62 -29.47
CA ASN A 118 4.01 0.85 -30.49
C ASN A 118 4.13 -0.13 -31.69
N GLU A 119 5.31 -0.72 -31.89
CA GLU A 119 5.53 -1.73 -32.91
C GLU A 119 5.27 -3.18 -32.45
N GLU A 120 5.07 -3.44 -31.16
CA GLU A 120 4.79 -4.78 -30.59
C GLU A 120 3.36 -5.21 -30.87
N LYS A 121 3.19 -6.41 -31.47
CA LYS A 121 1.87 -6.93 -31.90
C LYS A 121 1.84 -8.45 -31.70
N LEU A 122 0.66 -9.06 -31.66
CA LEU A 122 0.55 -10.52 -31.56
C LEU A 122 1.30 -11.21 -32.73
N HIS A 123 2.16 -12.18 -32.41
CA HIS A 123 3.14 -12.82 -33.33
C HIS A 123 4.17 -11.86 -33.98
N LEU A 124 4.43 -10.68 -33.40
CA LEU A 124 5.41 -9.70 -33.89
C LEU A 124 6.20 -9.04 -32.75
N ILE A 125 7.50 -9.33 -32.67
CA ILE A 125 8.39 -8.82 -31.63
C ILE A 125 9.38 -7.83 -32.27
N PRO A 126 9.22 -6.50 -32.10
CA PRO A 126 10.15 -5.53 -32.64
C PRO A 126 11.49 -5.55 -31.88
N LEU A 127 12.57 -5.37 -32.62
CA LEU A 127 13.90 -5.10 -32.11
C LEU A 127 14.13 -3.59 -31.99
N ALA A 128 14.98 -3.19 -31.06
CA ALA A 128 15.67 -1.90 -31.09
C ALA A 128 17.15 -2.10 -30.80
N GLY A 129 17.94 -1.06 -31.08
CA GLY A 129 19.38 -1.12 -30.87
C GLY A 129 20.02 0.24 -30.71
N MET A 130 21.28 0.24 -30.30
CA MET A 130 22.10 1.44 -30.33
C MET A 130 23.59 1.14 -30.46
N TYR A 131 24.30 2.11 -31.02
CA TYR A 131 25.76 2.15 -31.07
C TYR A 131 26.24 3.55 -30.69
N TYR A 132 26.95 3.71 -29.57
CA TYR A 132 27.45 5.03 -29.14
C TYR A 132 28.93 4.98 -28.79
N GLN A 133 29.64 6.06 -29.12
CA GLN A 133 30.95 6.38 -28.56
C GLN A 133 30.82 7.44 -27.47
N TYR A 134 31.59 7.29 -26.40
CA TYR A 134 31.55 8.14 -25.20
C TYR A 134 32.95 8.21 -24.55
N ALA A 135 33.16 9.20 -23.66
CA ALA A 135 34.41 9.34 -22.92
C ALA A 135 34.29 8.88 -21.46
N GLN A 136 35.41 8.47 -20.88
CA GLN A 136 35.60 8.33 -19.43
C GLN A 136 36.98 8.89 -19.03
N PHE A 137 37.21 9.14 -17.73
CA PHE A 137 38.57 9.40 -17.26
C PHE A 137 39.46 8.18 -17.51
N SER A 138 40.65 8.41 -18.07
CA SER A 138 41.56 7.35 -18.51
C SER A 138 42.06 6.48 -17.36
N GLU A 139 42.31 5.20 -17.61
CA GLU A 139 42.67 4.21 -16.57
C GLU A 139 43.87 4.67 -15.70
N GLU A 140 44.82 5.39 -16.31
CA GLU A 140 45.96 6.03 -15.61
C GLU A 140 45.51 7.06 -14.56
N VAL A 141 44.51 7.90 -14.88
CA VAL A 141 43.92 8.87 -13.94
C VAL A 141 43.14 8.16 -12.83
N GLN A 142 42.39 7.10 -13.18
CA GLN A 142 41.65 6.28 -12.22
C GLN A 142 42.60 5.61 -11.21
N ASN A 143 43.61 4.89 -11.71
CA ASN A 143 44.59 4.19 -10.89
C ASN A 143 45.46 5.15 -10.06
N TYR A 144 45.80 6.34 -10.57
CA TYR A 144 46.51 7.33 -9.77
C TYR A 144 45.65 7.84 -8.60
N ALA A 145 44.39 8.22 -8.86
CA ALA A 145 43.49 8.71 -7.83
C ALA A 145 43.25 7.66 -6.72
N LYS A 146 42.96 6.41 -7.11
CA LYS A 146 42.72 5.29 -6.19
C LYS A 146 43.89 5.04 -5.23
N ASN A 147 45.12 5.13 -5.74
CA ASN A 147 46.33 4.79 -4.98
C ASN A 147 46.94 5.97 -4.22
N ASN A 148 46.65 7.22 -4.61
CA ASN A 148 47.32 8.42 -4.07
C ASN A 148 46.37 9.48 -3.48
N GLY A 149 45.04 9.28 -3.51
CA GLY A 149 44.05 10.23 -2.98
C GLY A 149 44.12 11.63 -3.61
N SER A 150 44.62 11.74 -4.85
CA SER A 150 45.00 13.00 -5.49
C SER A 150 44.96 12.88 -7.02
N LEU A 151 45.05 14.01 -7.74
CA LEU A 151 44.76 14.08 -9.17
C LEU A 151 46.00 14.19 -10.06
N TYR A 152 46.09 13.28 -11.04
CA TYR A 152 47.20 13.26 -12.00
C TYR A 152 47.05 14.29 -13.13
N LYS A 153 46.14 14.06 -14.10
CA LYS A 153 45.89 14.94 -15.26
C LYS A 153 44.76 15.95 -15.07
N LEU A 154 44.25 16.05 -13.85
CA LEU A 154 43.22 17.00 -13.42
C LEU A 154 43.74 17.82 -12.24
N ASP A 155 43.08 18.93 -11.95
CA ASP A 155 43.22 19.68 -10.70
C ASP A 155 41.87 19.81 -9.99
N PHE A 156 41.89 20.14 -8.69
CA PHE A 156 40.68 20.31 -7.87
C PHE A 156 40.72 21.65 -7.14
N ASN A 157 39.64 22.43 -7.21
CA ASN A 157 39.58 23.78 -6.63
C ASN A 157 38.97 23.85 -5.21
N GLY A 158 38.66 22.70 -4.59
CA GLY A 158 37.89 22.60 -3.33
C GLY A 158 36.39 22.33 -3.53
N THR A 159 35.86 22.46 -4.74
CA THR A 159 34.43 22.22 -5.08
C THR A 159 34.23 21.42 -6.37
N SER A 160 35.11 21.59 -7.37
CA SER A 160 34.99 21.05 -8.72
C SER A 160 36.35 20.75 -9.36
N LEU A 161 36.33 19.82 -10.32
CA LEU A 161 37.46 19.37 -11.14
C LEU A 161 37.77 20.40 -12.25
N LYS A 162 39.06 20.50 -12.61
CA LYS A 162 39.61 21.38 -13.66
C LYS A 162 40.59 20.65 -14.56
N ASP A 163 40.68 21.10 -15.81
CA ASP A 163 41.72 20.73 -16.75
C ASP A 163 43.11 21.17 -16.26
N LYS A 164 44.07 20.23 -16.26
CA LYS A 164 45.45 20.50 -15.86
C LYS A 164 46.31 20.91 -17.04
N TYR A 165 47.24 21.83 -16.80
CA TYR A 165 48.23 22.29 -17.78
C TYR A 165 49.63 22.23 -17.19
N ILE A 166 50.54 21.48 -17.83
CA ILE A 166 51.95 21.40 -17.44
C ILE A 166 52.75 22.18 -18.48
N ASN A 167 53.46 23.23 -18.04
CA ASN A 167 54.19 24.16 -18.92
C ASN A 167 53.33 24.74 -20.07
N GLY A 168 52.02 24.95 -19.80
CA GLY A 168 51.04 25.41 -20.80
C GLY A 168 50.44 24.31 -21.69
N VAL A 169 50.95 23.07 -21.63
CA VAL A 169 50.41 21.93 -22.38
C VAL A 169 49.28 21.27 -21.61
N TRP A 170 48.09 21.22 -22.21
CA TRP A 170 46.93 20.51 -21.66
C TRP A 170 47.22 19.03 -21.48
N GLN A 171 46.87 18.47 -20.32
CA GLN A 171 47.02 17.05 -20.02
C GLN A 171 45.69 16.34 -20.26
N ASN A 172 45.52 15.65 -21.39
CA ASN A 172 44.27 14.96 -21.70
C ASN A 172 43.93 13.91 -20.61
N PRO A 173 42.85 14.10 -19.83
CA PRO A 173 42.48 13.15 -18.79
C PRO A 173 41.58 12.02 -19.31
N TYR A 174 41.07 12.12 -20.55
CA TYR A 174 40.02 11.26 -21.09
C TYR A 174 40.57 10.13 -21.97
N GLU A 175 39.83 9.03 -22.01
CA GLU A 175 39.89 7.99 -23.05
C GLU A 175 38.50 7.79 -23.68
N GLU A 176 38.48 7.28 -24.91
CA GLU A 176 37.25 6.99 -25.65
C GLU A 176 36.90 5.50 -25.56
N GLN A 177 35.60 5.22 -25.44
CA GLN A 177 35.02 3.89 -25.32
C GLN A 177 33.77 3.81 -26.20
N SER A 178 33.29 2.60 -26.49
CA SER A 178 32.04 2.40 -27.24
C SER A 178 31.12 1.38 -26.58
N VAL A 179 29.82 1.48 -26.91
CA VAL A 179 28.78 0.53 -26.53
C VAL A 179 27.94 0.16 -27.75
N PHE A 180 27.70 -1.13 -27.94
CA PHE A 180 26.83 -1.71 -28.97
C PHE A 180 25.88 -2.74 -28.34
N ALA A 181 24.58 -2.52 -28.50
CA ALA A 181 23.55 -3.41 -27.99
C ALA A 181 22.32 -3.43 -28.90
N ILE A 182 21.68 -4.60 -29.04
CA ILE A 182 20.43 -4.83 -29.76
C ILE A 182 19.63 -5.85 -28.96
N ALA A 183 18.35 -5.57 -28.72
CA ALA A 183 17.45 -6.47 -28.00
C ALA A 183 16.05 -6.53 -28.68
N PRO A 184 15.26 -7.57 -28.39
CA PRO A 184 13.81 -7.65 -28.68
C PRO A 184 12.94 -6.94 -27.64
N ALA A 185 11.66 -6.74 -27.97
CA ALA A 185 10.62 -6.22 -27.06
C ALA A 185 10.11 -7.22 -26.00
N CYS A 186 10.57 -8.47 -26.02
CA CYS A 186 10.34 -9.45 -24.95
C CYS A 186 11.44 -10.52 -25.01
N LEU A 187 11.69 -11.24 -23.91
CA LEU A 187 12.64 -12.35 -23.89
C LEU A 187 11.99 -13.73 -24.13
N SER A 188 10.70 -13.78 -24.44
CA SER A 188 9.97 -15.05 -24.64
C SER A 188 8.90 -15.02 -25.73
N SER A 189 8.54 -16.21 -26.23
CA SER A 189 7.38 -16.43 -27.11
C SER A 189 6.71 -17.77 -26.83
N HIS A 190 5.39 -17.73 -26.58
CA HIS A 190 4.54 -18.92 -26.49
C HIS A 190 4.18 -19.55 -27.87
N ASN A 191 4.94 -19.24 -28.93
CA ASN A 191 4.78 -19.79 -30.28
C ASN A 191 6.14 -20.20 -30.86
N LEU A 192 6.21 -21.35 -31.53
CA LEU A 192 7.34 -21.77 -32.37
C LEU A 192 7.51 -20.90 -33.62
N HIS A 193 6.44 -20.24 -34.06
CA HIS A 193 6.40 -19.41 -35.27
C HIS A 193 5.96 -17.99 -34.92
N PHE A 194 6.78 -17.00 -35.27
CA PHE A 194 6.48 -15.57 -35.11
C PHE A 194 7.34 -14.73 -36.05
N ASN A 195 7.12 -13.42 -36.07
CA ASN A 195 7.97 -12.47 -36.80
C ASN A 195 8.75 -11.60 -35.82
N ILE A 196 9.94 -11.18 -36.25
CA ILE A 196 10.61 -10.00 -35.70
C ILE A 196 10.66 -8.89 -36.76
N LEU A 197 10.75 -7.64 -36.30
CA LEU A 197 10.85 -6.44 -37.13
C LEU A 197 11.97 -5.57 -36.55
N PHE A 198 12.72 -4.85 -37.37
CA PHE A 198 13.70 -3.88 -36.88
C PHE A 198 13.40 -2.50 -37.44
N PRO A 199 12.55 -1.69 -36.77
CA PRO A 199 12.20 -0.36 -37.23
C PRO A 199 13.44 0.53 -37.25
N LYS A 200 13.65 1.24 -38.36
CA LYS A 200 14.84 2.07 -38.57
C LYS A 200 15.02 3.14 -37.48
N ASP A 201 13.92 3.78 -37.09
CA ASP A 201 13.92 4.86 -36.09
C ASP A 201 14.15 4.35 -34.66
N LEU A 202 14.30 3.03 -34.46
CA LEU A 202 14.69 2.40 -33.20
C LEU A 202 16.15 1.94 -33.16
N PHE A 203 16.97 2.30 -34.15
CA PHE A 203 18.43 2.16 -34.07
C PHE A 203 19.11 3.51 -33.84
N LEU A 204 19.47 3.79 -32.58
CA LEU A 204 19.99 5.10 -32.17
C LEU A 204 21.53 5.12 -32.12
N SER A 205 22.17 6.15 -32.68
CA SER A 205 23.64 6.23 -32.68
C SER A 205 24.17 7.64 -32.87
N ASN A 206 25.23 8.02 -32.14
CA ASN A 206 26.04 9.20 -32.47
C ASN A 206 27.15 8.93 -33.50
N GLN A 207 27.17 7.71 -34.07
CA GLN A 207 28.15 7.22 -35.06
C GLN A 207 27.45 6.50 -36.24
N MET A 208 26.24 6.92 -36.61
CA MET A 208 25.49 6.34 -37.76
C MET A 208 26.32 6.32 -39.05
N ASP A 209 27.16 7.34 -39.26
CA ASP A 209 28.04 7.43 -40.43
C ASP A 209 29.19 6.41 -40.43
N GLU A 210 29.50 5.72 -39.33
CA GLU A 210 30.50 4.64 -39.32
C GLU A 210 29.87 3.25 -39.51
N VAL A 211 28.55 3.12 -39.44
CA VAL A 211 27.86 1.84 -39.64
C VAL A 211 27.92 1.42 -41.11
N HIS A 212 28.46 0.23 -41.39
CA HIS A 212 28.43 -0.37 -42.73
C HIS A 212 27.23 -1.32 -42.90
N LYS A 213 26.98 -2.21 -41.93
CA LYS A 213 25.85 -3.15 -41.91
C LYS A 213 25.65 -3.77 -40.53
N ILE A 214 24.43 -4.27 -40.28
CA ILE A 214 24.10 -5.13 -39.15
C ILE A 214 23.67 -6.51 -39.69
N GLU A 215 24.11 -7.56 -39.02
CA GLU A 215 23.74 -8.95 -39.29
C GLU A 215 23.20 -9.62 -38.02
N TYR A 216 22.33 -10.62 -38.19
CA TYR A 216 21.65 -11.33 -37.09
C TYR A 216 21.76 -12.85 -37.25
N ARG A 217 21.68 -13.57 -36.12
CA ARG A 217 21.65 -15.03 -36.01
C ARG A 217 20.77 -15.42 -34.81
N LEU A 218 19.65 -16.11 -35.02
CA LEU A 218 18.65 -16.39 -33.97
C LEU A 218 18.82 -17.75 -33.26
N ALA A 219 19.87 -18.51 -33.58
CA ALA A 219 20.33 -19.69 -32.82
C ALA A 219 21.78 -19.98 -33.22
N ASP A 220 22.59 -20.55 -32.32
CA ASP A 220 24.03 -20.71 -32.56
C ASP A 220 24.38 -21.59 -33.78
N ASN A 221 23.50 -22.53 -34.14
CA ASN A 221 23.63 -23.41 -35.30
C ASN A 221 23.17 -22.79 -36.65
N ARG A 222 22.60 -21.58 -36.64
CA ARG A 222 22.10 -20.89 -37.84
C ARG A 222 23.18 -19.95 -38.44
N PRO A 223 23.22 -19.75 -39.78
CA PRO A 223 24.12 -18.77 -40.38
C PRO A 223 23.70 -17.34 -40.05
N TYR A 224 24.66 -16.40 -40.07
CA TYR A 224 24.33 -14.98 -40.06
C TYR A 224 23.61 -14.57 -41.35
N LYS A 225 22.62 -13.69 -41.22
CA LYS A 225 21.92 -13.00 -42.31
C LYS A 225 22.04 -11.49 -42.10
N VAL A 226 21.95 -10.67 -43.15
CA VAL A 226 21.80 -9.22 -43.01
C VAL A 226 20.48 -8.93 -42.29
N LEU A 227 20.49 -8.01 -41.32
CA LEU A 227 19.29 -7.55 -40.63
C LEU A 227 18.70 -6.37 -41.43
N PRO A 228 17.60 -6.55 -42.20
CA PRO A 228 16.95 -5.44 -42.87
C PRO A 228 16.29 -4.50 -41.85
N TYR A 229 16.14 -3.24 -42.23
CA TYR A 229 15.26 -2.30 -41.53
C TYR A 229 13.84 -2.39 -42.10
N ASP A 230 12.84 -2.17 -41.25
CA ASP A 230 11.42 -1.99 -41.59
C ASP A 230 10.72 -3.21 -42.27
N ASP A 231 11.45 -4.30 -42.54
CA ASP A 231 10.94 -5.58 -43.06
C ASP A 231 10.61 -6.59 -41.94
N TYR A 232 9.61 -7.45 -42.21
CA TYR A 232 9.29 -8.61 -41.37
C TYR A 232 10.24 -9.78 -41.61
N ILE A 233 10.75 -10.35 -40.53
CA ILE A 233 11.67 -11.48 -40.54
C ILE A 233 10.97 -12.66 -39.84
N PRO A 234 10.62 -13.74 -40.56
CA PRO A 234 10.04 -14.92 -39.94
C PRO A 234 11.07 -15.64 -39.05
N VAL A 235 10.58 -16.12 -37.91
CA VAL A 235 11.32 -16.87 -36.91
C VAL A 235 10.57 -18.17 -36.65
N ASP A 236 11.11 -19.26 -37.18
CA ASP A 236 10.61 -20.62 -37.01
C ASP A 236 11.56 -21.40 -36.09
N TYR A 237 11.03 -22.17 -35.15
CA TYR A 237 11.77 -23.12 -34.32
C TYR A 237 11.15 -24.52 -34.37
N ASP A 238 12.00 -25.54 -34.34
CA ASP A 238 11.59 -26.94 -34.45
C ASP A 238 11.18 -27.56 -33.10
N GLU A 239 11.68 -26.99 -31.99
CA GLU A 239 11.50 -27.46 -30.61
C GLU A 239 11.34 -26.29 -29.63
N LEU A 240 10.74 -26.56 -28.47
CA LEU A 240 10.74 -25.63 -27.34
C LEU A 240 12.13 -25.57 -26.70
N GLY A 241 12.56 -24.40 -26.24
CA GLY A 241 13.84 -24.20 -25.58
C GLY A 241 14.33 -22.76 -25.61
N THR A 242 15.50 -22.54 -25.02
CA THR A 242 16.15 -21.22 -24.97
C THR A 242 17.19 -21.08 -26.07
N TYR A 243 17.01 -20.04 -26.89
CA TYR A 243 17.82 -19.74 -28.06
C TYR A 243 18.65 -18.46 -27.84
N ARG A 244 19.96 -18.57 -28.09
CA ARG A 244 20.86 -17.42 -28.11
C ARG A 244 20.74 -16.68 -29.44
N TRP A 245 20.21 -15.46 -29.40
CA TRP A 245 20.26 -14.55 -30.54
C TRP A 245 21.56 -13.75 -30.48
N THR A 246 22.27 -13.63 -31.59
CA THR A 246 23.51 -12.85 -31.69
C THR A 246 23.39 -11.87 -32.84
N PHE A 247 23.69 -10.60 -32.58
CA PHE A 247 23.75 -9.53 -33.58
C PHE A 247 25.20 -9.07 -33.76
N LYS A 248 25.54 -8.67 -34.98
CA LYS A 248 26.90 -8.33 -35.41
C LYS A 248 26.86 -7.06 -36.24
N LEU A 249 27.39 -5.97 -35.68
CA LEU A 249 27.63 -4.71 -36.36
C LEU A 249 28.99 -4.77 -37.06
N THR A 250 29.05 -4.37 -38.32
CA THR A 250 30.31 -4.10 -39.04
C THR A 250 30.41 -2.60 -39.31
N LEU A 251 31.56 -2.01 -38.98
CA LEU A 251 31.86 -0.60 -39.24
C LEU A 251 32.56 -0.41 -40.59
N LYS A 252 32.57 0.82 -41.13
CA LYS A 252 33.27 1.18 -42.37
C LYS A 252 34.80 1.02 -42.26
N SER A 253 35.34 1.06 -41.05
CA SER A 253 36.74 0.71 -40.73
C SER A 253 37.09 -0.77 -40.95
N GLY A 254 36.10 -1.66 -41.07
CA GLY A 254 36.26 -3.11 -41.05
C GLY A 254 36.26 -3.73 -39.65
N GLU A 255 36.12 -2.92 -38.60
CA GLU A 255 35.89 -3.38 -37.23
C GLU A 255 34.51 -4.07 -37.10
N VAL A 256 34.43 -5.05 -36.19
CA VAL A 256 33.24 -5.88 -35.99
C VAL A 256 32.91 -5.96 -34.50
N LEU A 257 31.70 -5.52 -34.14
CA LEU A 257 31.17 -5.49 -32.78
C LEU A 257 30.01 -6.48 -32.68
N TYR A 258 29.95 -7.23 -31.58
CA TYR A 258 28.93 -8.24 -31.31
C TYR A 258 28.10 -7.87 -30.09
N THR A 259 26.86 -8.33 -30.09
CA THR A 259 25.97 -8.29 -28.92
C THR A 259 25.03 -9.49 -28.97
N HIS A 260 24.49 -9.94 -27.84
CA HIS A 260 23.67 -11.14 -27.77
C HIS A 260 22.54 -11.02 -26.75
N THR A 261 21.46 -11.74 -26.96
CA THR A 261 20.36 -11.90 -26.01
C THR A 261 19.99 -13.39 -25.88
N GLN A 262 19.27 -13.72 -24.81
CA GLN A 262 18.81 -15.06 -24.49
C GLN A 262 17.29 -15.06 -24.58
N PHE A 263 16.72 -15.76 -25.56
CA PHE A 263 15.31 -15.72 -25.89
C PHE A 263 14.68 -17.11 -25.76
N THR A 264 13.60 -17.26 -24.99
CA THR A 264 12.99 -18.55 -24.69
C THR A 264 11.71 -18.78 -25.48
N VAL A 265 11.58 -19.95 -26.10
CA VAL A 265 10.33 -20.42 -26.70
C VAL A 265 9.81 -21.57 -25.86
N ASP A 266 8.73 -21.32 -25.14
CA ASP A 266 8.14 -22.17 -24.10
C ASP A 266 6.74 -22.71 -24.46
N GLY A 267 6.14 -22.18 -25.53
CA GLY A 267 4.83 -22.58 -26.04
C GLY A 267 4.82 -22.83 -27.55
N ASP A 268 3.83 -23.64 -27.96
CA ASP A 268 3.52 -23.93 -29.36
C ASP A 268 2.01 -23.78 -29.57
N LEU A 269 1.52 -22.54 -29.47
CA LEU A 269 0.09 -22.22 -29.58
C LEU A 269 -0.48 -22.56 -30.97
N ASP A 270 0.31 -22.47 -32.04
CA ASP A 270 -0.12 -22.82 -33.41
C ASP A 270 -0.47 -24.31 -33.57
N LYS A 271 0.03 -25.19 -32.69
CA LYS A 271 -0.33 -26.62 -32.68
C LYS A 271 -1.80 -26.90 -32.34
N TYR A 272 -2.54 -25.92 -31.81
CA TYR A 272 -3.86 -26.12 -31.19
C TYR A 272 -5.02 -25.45 -31.94
N VAL A 273 -5.00 -25.50 -33.28
CA VAL A 273 -6.16 -25.20 -34.14
C VAL A 273 -6.60 -26.42 -34.95
N ASP A 274 -6.82 -27.56 -34.28
CA ASP A 274 -7.81 -28.56 -34.73
C ASP A 274 -8.44 -29.33 -33.56
N ILE A 275 -9.62 -29.90 -33.78
CA ILE A 275 -10.53 -30.42 -32.76
C ILE A 275 -10.32 -31.92 -32.57
N THR A 276 -9.29 -32.35 -31.84
CA THR A 276 -9.30 -33.68 -31.19
C THR A 276 -8.38 -33.79 -29.96
N ARG A 277 -8.65 -34.77 -29.10
CA ARG A 277 -8.23 -34.81 -27.69
C ARG A 277 -7.30 -36.00 -27.38
N SER A 278 -6.03 -35.74 -27.03
CA SER A 278 -5.17 -36.77 -26.40
C SER A 278 -4.02 -36.18 -25.55
N SER A 279 -4.32 -36.00 -24.26
CA SER A 279 -3.44 -36.11 -23.08
C SER A 279 -1.90 -36.32 -23.24
N TYR A 280 -1.12 -35.51 -22.48
CA TYR A 280 -0.29 -35.93 -21.32
C TYR A 280 1.18 -35.40 -21.32
N HIS A 281 1.49 -34.27 -20.64
CA HIS A 281 2.13 -34.22 -19.29
C HIS A 281 2.74 -32.84 -18.87
N ARG A 282 2.59 -32.50 -17.58
CA ARG A 282 3.44 -31.65 -16.68
C ARG A 282 3.79 -30.18 -17.03
N SER A 283 2.96 -29.31 -16.44
CA SER A 283 3.36 -28.18 -15.56
C SER A 283 4.28 -27.08 -16.11
N GLY A 284 3.67 -26.16 -16.87
CA GLY A 284 4.11 -24.79 -17.14
C GLY A 284 2.90 -23.98 -17.61
N ASP A 285 2.08 -23.54 -16.65
CA ASP A 285 0.77 -22.87 -16.78
C ASP A 285 -0.06 -23.14 -18.06
N ASP A 286 -0.17 -24.40 -18.48
CA ASP A 286 -0.89 -24.85 -19.68
C ASP A 286 -2.39 -24.50 -19.64
N PHE A 287 -2.91 -23.89 -20.71
CA PHE A 287 -4.34 -23.56 -20.89
C PHE A 287 -5.07 -24.53 -21.84
N SER A 288 -4.41 -25.59 -22.35
CA SER A 288 -4.99 -26.56 -23.32
C SER A 288 -6.21 -27.33 -22.80
N GLU A 289 -6.44 -27.35 -21.48
CA GLU A 289 -7.65 -27.95 -20.89
C GLU A 289 -8.93 -27.10 -21.05
N TYR A 290 -8.82 -25.88 -21.56
CA TYR A 290 -9.94 -24.93 -21.76
C TYR A 290 -10.23 -24.72 -23.25
N GLU A 291 -11.50 -24.71 -23.62
CA GLU A 291 -11.94 -24.27 -24.96
C GLU A 291 -11.87 -22.74 -25.03
N LYS A 292 -11.16 -22.22 -26.05
CA LYS A 292 -10.86 -20.79 -26.22
C LYS A 292 -11.70 -20.16 -27.32
N VAL A 293 -12.31 -19.00 -27.08
CA VAL A 293 -13.09 -18.26 -28.09
C VAL A 293 -12.78 -16.76 -28.04
N LYS A 294 -12.15 -16.20 -29.08
CA LYS A 294 -11.90 -14.76 -29.18
C LYS A 294 -13.15 -14.04 -29.73
N ILE A 295 -13.84 -13.27 -28.89
CA ILE A 295 -14.99 -12.42 -29.26
C ILE A 295 -14.46 -11.18 -29.98
N LYS A 296 -14.91 -10.97 -31.22
CA LYS A 296 -14.45 -9.87 -32.10
C LYS A 296 -15.61 -8.98 -32.52
N GLU A 297 -15.33 -7.69 -32.65
CA GLU A 297 -16.19 -6.77 -33.37
C GLU A 297 -16.06 -7.00 -34.90
N TYR A 298 -17.06 -6.57 -35.67
CA TYR A 298 -16.98 -6.47 -37.13
C TYR A 298 -17.47 -5.08 -37.59
N THR A 299 -16.58 -4.28 -38.18
CA THR A 299 -16.95 -3.01 -38.82
C THR A 299 -17.13 -3.20 -40.32
N TYR A 300 -18.34 -2.95 -40.81
CA TYR A 300 -18.59 -2.82 -42.25
C TYR A 300 -18.09 -1.47 -42.76
N SER A 301 -17.07 -1.48 -43.61
CA SER A 301 -16.65 -0.28 -44.34
C SER A 301 -17.68 0.05 -45.43
N PRO A 302 -18.24 1.28 -45.49
CA PRO A 302 -19.19 1.67 -46.55
C PRO A 302 -18.63 1.54 -47.98
N ASN A 303 -17.31 1.45 -48.12
CA ASN A 303 -16.60 1.47 -49.41
C ASN A 303 -16.19 0.08 -49.93
N SER A 304 -16.49 -1.02 -49.22
CA SER A 304 -16.21 -2.39 -49.69
C SER A 304 -17.27 -3.40 -49.24
N PRO A 305 -18.28 -3.72 -50.08
CA PRO A 305 -19.34 -4.68 -49.75
C PRO A 305 -18.89 -6.15 -49.66
N TRP A 306 -17.63 -6.47 -49.95
CA TRP A 306 -17.19 -7.85 -50.23
C TRP A 306 -16.03 -8.37 -49.37
N TYR A 307 -15.43 -7.52 -48.52
CA TYR A 307 -14.38 -7.94 -47.59
C TYR A 307 -14.61 -7.29 -46.22
N PRO A 308 -15.11 -8.03 -45.22
CA PRO A 308 -15.12 -7.56 -43.84
C PRO A 308 -13.66 -7.52 -43.34
N THR A 309 -13.15 -6.31 -43.10
CA THR A 309 -11.96 -6.15 -42.28
C THR A 309 -12.31 -6.62 -40.87
N LEU A 310 -11.71 -7.73 -40.44
CA LEU A 310 -11.70 -8.20 -39.05
C LEU A 310 -11.46 -7.00 -38.12
N SER A 311 -12.32 -6.77 -37.12
CA SER A 311 -12.18 -5.70 -36.11
C SER A 311 -11.84 -6.29 -34.73
N ALA A 312 -11.57 -5.41 -33.77
CA ALA A 312 -10.88 -5.72 -32.52
C ALA A 312 -11.45 -6.94 -31.75
N THR A 313 -10.56 -7.77 -31.22
CA THR A 313 -10.90 -8.67 -30.11
C THR A 313 -11.33 -7.81 -28.92
N LEU A 314 -12.55 -8.02 -28.43
CA LEU A 314 -13.11 -7.33 -27.27
C LEU A 314 -12.86 -8.14 -25.99
N ALA A 315 -12.95 -9.46 -26.08
CA ALA A 315 -12.70 -10.38 -24.99
C ALA A 315 -12.28 -11.78 -25.50
N THR A 316 -11.65 -12.58 -24.64
CA THR A 316 -11.51 -14.03 -24.85
C THR A 316 -12.42 -14.78 -23.87
N LEU A 317 -13.01 -15.88 -24.30
CA LEU A 317 -13.72 -16.81 -23.43
C LEU A 317 -12.85 -18.03 -23.16
N TYR A 318 -12.65 -18.39 -21.89
CA TYR A 318 -12.10 -19.70 -21.49
C TYR A 318 -13.23 -20.56 -20.94
N ILE A 319 -13.45 -21.71 -21.55
CA ILE A 319 -14.63 -22.53 -21.32
C ILE A 319 -14.23 -23.88 -20.72
N LYS A 320 -14.72 -24.16 -19.50
CA LYS A 320 -14.59 -25.45 -18.81
C LYS A 320 -15.97 -26.11 -18.70
N LYS A 321 -16.25 -27.05 -19.60
CA LYS A 321 -17.51 -27.82 -19.62
C LYS A 321 -17.61 -28.79 -18.43
N ALA A 322 -18.82 -29.00 -17.92
CA ALA A 322 -19.05 -29.94 -16.82
C ALA A 322 -18.81 -31.41 -17.26
N PRO A 323 -18.53 -32.35 -16.33
CA PRO A 323 -18.34 -33.77 -16.64
C PRO A 323 -19.49 -34.36 -17.48
N GLY A 324 -19.14 -34.89 -18.66
CA GLY A 324 -20.08 -35.47 -19.62
C GLY A 324 -20.62 -34.50 -20.68
N HIS A 325 -20.55 -33.18 -20.45
CA HIS A 325 -21.01 -32.17 -21.41
C HIS A 325 -20.09 -32.08 -22.63
N GLN A 326 -20.65 -32.24 -23.84
CA GLN A 326 -19.92 -32.06 -25.11
C GLN A 326 -20.14 -30.65 -25.70
N LYS A 327 -21.33 -30.10 -25.49
CA LYS A 327 -21.71 -28.71 -25.77
C LYS A 327 -22.07 -28.01 -24.46
N ILE A 328 -22.03 -26.68 -24.47
CA ILE A 328 -22.52 -25.85 -23.38
C ILE A 328 -24.00 -26.18 -23.15
N GLN A 329 -24.39 -26.46 -21.92
CA GLN A 329 -25.74 -26.85 -21.51
C GLN A 329 -26.23 -26.08 -20.28
N LYS A 330 -25.34 -25.71 -19.35
CA LYS A 330 -25.71 -24.97 -18.14
C LYS A 330 -24.70 -23.85 -17.84
N PRO A 331 -24.81 -22.69 -18.51
CA PRO A 331 -23.80 -21.64 -18.46
C PRO A 331 -23.68 -20.97 -17.09
N PHE A 332 -22.44 -20.92 -16.57
CA PHE A 332 -22.02 -20.04 -15.48
C PHE A 332 -20.94 -19.11 -16.03
N ILE A 333 -21.35 -17.92 -16.45
CA ILE A 333 -20.50 -16.90 -17.04
C ILE A 333 -19.84 -16.11 -15.90
N VAL A 334 -18.52 -15.93 -15.96
CA VAL A 334 -17.74 -15.14 -15.00
C VAL A 334 -17.15 -13.95 -15.74
N ALA A 335 -17.62 -12.75 -15.42
CA ALA A 335 -17.05 -11.50 -15.87
C ALA A 335 -15.90 -11.10 -14.93
N GLU A 336 -14.68 -10.96 -15.46
CA GLU A 336 -13.49 -10.69 -14.66
C GLU A 336 -13.48 -9.27 -14.07
N GLY A 337 -12.54 -9.06 -13.14
CA GLY A 337 -12.31 -7.78 -12.47
C GLY A 337 -11.64 -6.71 -13.34
N PHE A 338 -10.97 -5.79 -12.66
CA PHE A 338 -10.08 -4.83 -13.31
C PHE A 338 -8.75 -5.54 -13.61
N ASP A 339 -8.45 -5.73 -14.89
CA ASP A 339 -7.25 -6.46 -15.33
C ASP A 339 -6.23 -5.54 -16.01
N LEU A 340 -5.01 -5.59 -15.49
CA LEU A 340 -3.89 -4.76 -15.94
C LEU A 340 -3.02 -5.44 -16.98
N GLY A 341 -3.13 -6.77 -17.17
CA GLY A 341 -2.24 -7.61 -17.98
C GLY A 341 -1.88 -6.97 -19.32
N HIS A 342 -2.88 -6.43 -20.02
CA HIS A 342 -2.69 -5.79 -21.32
C HIS A 342 -1.73 -4.58 -21.36
N ILE A 343 -1.48 -3.92 -20.22
CA ILE A 343 -0.49 -2.84 -20.00
C ILE A 343 0.84 -3.40 -19.53
N ILE A 344 0.78 -4.24 -18.48
CA ILE A 344 1.96 -4.66 -17.70
C ILE A 344 2.77 -5.76 -18.37
N HIS A 345 2.08 -6.61 -19.11
CA HIS A 345 2.56 -7.85 -19.70
C HIS A 345 1.92 -7.92 -21.09
N PRO A 346 2.44 -7.15 -22.08
CA PRO A 346 1.72 -6.94 -23.32
C PRO A 346 1.80 -8.10 -24.33
N SER A 347 2.81 -8.96 -24.19
CA SER A 347 3.09 -10.17 -24.99
C SER A 347 2.17 -11.39 -24.69
N GLU A 348 0.97 -11.17 -24.11
CA GLU A 348 0.33 -12.07 -23.11
C GLU A 348 -1.30 -11.91 -23.16
N GLU A 349 -2.48 -12.68 -23.19
CA GLU A 349 -3.41 -13.94 -22.92
C GLU A 349 -4.00 -14.33 -21.53
N ALA A 350 -5.26 -13.98 -21.23
CA ALA A 350 -5.89 -14.25 -19.92
C ALA A 350 -5.29 -13.44 -18.76
N GLY A 351 -4.66 -12.30 -19.09
CA GLY A 351 -4.33 -11.23 -18.16
C GLY A 351 -3.52 -11.66 -16.93
N GLU A 352 -3.87 -11.07 -15.80
CA GLU A 352 -3.52 -11.55 -14.47
C GLU A 352 -4.64 -12.41 -13.88
N ASN A 353 -5.89 -11.99 -14.13
CA ASN A 353 -7.12 -12.63 -13.69
C ASN A 353 -7.45 -13.83 -14.58
N THR A 354 -6.77 -14.94 -14.37
CA THR A 354 -6.99 -16.16 -15.17
C THR A 354 -8.20 -16.97 -14.68
N ILE A 355 -8.81 -17.76 -15.58
CA ILE A 355 -9.80 -18.81 -15.19
C ILE A 355 -9.24 -19.77 -14.12
N LYS A 356 -7.93 -20.00 -14.09
CA LYS A 356 -7.26 -20.83 -13.07
C LYS A 356 -7.21 -20.11 -11.72
N GLY A 357 -6.88 -18.81 -11.71
CA GLY A 357 -6.96 -17.95 -10.54
C GLY A 357 -8.35 -17.99 -9.92
N PHE A 358 -9.39 -17.72 -10.72
CA PHE A 358 -10.79 -17.87 -10.31
C PHE A 358 -11.07 -19.27 -9.73
N LEU A 359 -10.76 -20.34 -10.48
CA LEU A 359 -10.98 -21.71 -10.01
C LEU A 359 -10.19 -22.05 -8.73
N ASN A 360 -9.11 -21.34 -8.41
CA ASN A 360 -8.37 -21.49 -7.15
C ASN A 360 -8.97 -20.68 -6.01
N THR A 361 -9.48 -19.46 -6.24
CA THR A 361 -10.21 -18.69 -5.21
C THR A 361 -11.49 -19.39 -4.73
N LEU A 362 -12.05 -20.32 -5.50
CA LEU A 362 -13.15 -21.22 -5.09
C LEU A 362 -12.75 -22.29 -4.05
N VAL A 363 -11.49 -22.31 -3.59
CA VAL A 363 -10.99 -23.14 -2.47
C VAL A 363 -10.57 -22.23 -1.33
N TYR A 364 -11.19 -22.39 -0.17
CA TYR A 364 -10.95 -21.58 1.03
C TYR A 364 -10.64 -22.52 2.21
N ASP A 365 -9.56 -22.31 2.96
CA ASP A 365 -9.12 -23.19 4.06
C ASP A 365 -9.09 -24.70 3.71
N ASN A 366 -8.68 -25.04 2.48
CA ASN A 366 -8.73 -26.40 1.90
C ASN A 366 -10.16 -27.00 1.77
N ASN A 367 -11.22 -26.19 1.88
CA ASN A 367 -12.58 -26.58 1.55
C ASN A 367 -12.83 -26.49 0.04
N TYR A 368 -13.01 -27.63 -0.62
CA TYR A 368 -13.28 -27.72 -2.06
C TYR A 368 -14.77 -27.69 -2.41
N THR A 369 -15.68 -27.48 -1.44
CA THR A 369 -17.13 -27.64 -1.63
C THR A 369 -17.68 -26.75 -2.75
N LEU A 370 -17.36 -25.45 -2.78
CA LEU A 370 -17.85 -24.54 -3.81
C LEU A 370 -17.26 -24.89 -5.20
N LYS A 371 -15.95 -25.08 -5.28
CA LYS A 371 -15.25 -25.52 -6.52
C LYS A 371 -15.88 -26.77 -7.09
N ASN A 372 -16.06 -27.81 -6.26
CA ASN A 372 -16.65 -29.08 -6.67
C ASN A 372 -18.13 -28.96 -7.01
N TYR A 373 -18.90 -28.09 -6.34
CA TYR A 373 -20.29 -27.85 -6.73
C TYR A 373 -20.38 -27.22 -8.11
N LEU A 374 -19.60 -26.16 -8.38
CA LEU A 374 -19.62 -25.47 -9.66
C LEU A 374 -19.10 -26.34 -10.80
N THR A 375 -17.88 -26.89 -10.70
CA THR A 375 -17.25 -27.61 -11.82
C THR A 375 -17.92 -28.93 -12.18
N ASN A 376 -18.67 -29.57 -11.26
CA ASN A 376 -19.42 -30.79 -11.56
C ASN A 376 -20.85 -30.52 -12.10
N ASN A 377 -21.39 -29.31 -11.97
CA ASN A 377 -22.80 -29.02 -12.30
C ASN A 377 -23.01 -27.91 -13.35
N TYR A 378 -21.99 -27.10 -13.66
CA TYR A 378 -22.09 -25.95 -14.55
C TYR A 378 -20.94 -25.92 -15.57
N ASP A 379 -21.24 -25.41 -16.77
CA ASP A 379 -20.22 -25.06 -17.76
C ASP A 379 -19.68 -23.67 -17.42
N ILE A 380 -18.43 -23.58 -16.97
CA ILE A 380 -17.81 -22.32 -16.57
C ILE A 380 -17.31 -21.60 -17.83
N ILE A 381 -17.74 -20.36 -18.04
CA ILE A 381 -17.27 -19.49 -19.13
C ILE A 381 -16.65 -18.24 -18.51
N TYR A 382 -15.32 -18.19 -18.43
CA TYR A 382 -14.59 -17.02 -17.94
C TYR A 382 -14.38 -16.01 -19.08
N VAL A 383 -14.64 -14.73 -18.84
CA VAL A 383 -14.56 -13.64 -19.82
C VAL A 383 -13.36 -12.74 -19.49
N ASP A 384 -12.31 -12.87 -20.29
CA ASP A 384 -11.02 -12.13 -20.24
C ASP A 384 -11.12 -10.87 -21.11
N TRP A 385 -10.97 -9.67 -20.53
CA TRP A 385 -11.10 -8.42 -21.25
C TRP A 385 -9.84 -8.14 -22.08
N ALA A 386 -9.98 -7.84 -23.37
CA ALA A 386 -8.83 -7.44 -24.18
C ALA A 386 -8.17 -6.12 -23.70
N LYS A 387 -8.89 -5.34 -22.88
CA LYS A 387 -8.41 -4.15 -22.13
C LYS A 387 -9.17 -3.97 -20.81
N GLY A 388 -8.77 -4.67 -19.75
CA GLY A 388 -9.41 -4.60 -18.43
C GLY A 388 -9.41 -3.23 -17.72
N THR A 389 -8.77 -2.19 -18.28
CA THR A 389 -8.79 -0.81 -17.75
C THR A 389 -9.54 0.22 -18.62
N ASP A 390 -10.05 -0.19 -19.80
CA ASP A 390 -10.90 0.67 -20.64
C ASP A 390 -12.27 0.94 -19.98
N PHE A 391 -13.03 1.91 -20.49
CA PHE A 391 -14.32 2.32 -19.94
C PHE A 391 -15.24 1.13 -19.66
N ILE A 392 -15.91 1.12 -18.51
CA ILE A 392 -16.77 0.02 -18.06
C ILE A 392 -17.88 -0.28 -19.10
N GLN A 393 -18.36 0.75 -19.80
CA GLN A 393 -19.32 0.64 -20.90
C GLN A 393 -18.78 -0.11 -22.13
N ASN A 394 -17.46 -0.12 -22.37
CA ASN A 394 -16.84 -0.89 -23.45
C ASN A 394 -16.69 -2.37 -23.06
N ASN A 395 -16.24 -2.65 -21.83
CA ASN A 395 -16.23 -4.02 -21.30
C ASN A 395 -17.68 -4.58 -21.18
N ALA A 396 -18.68 -3.73 -20.95
CA ALA A 396 -20.09 -4.13 -21.00
C ALA A 396 -20.54 -4.54 -22.41
N LYS A 397 -20.09 -3.86 -23.49
CA LYS A 397 -20.33 -4.30 -24.87
C LYS A 397 -19.66 -5.65 -25.16
N ALA A 398 -18.44 -5.87 -24.65
CA ALA A 398 -17.74 -7.14 -24.76
C ALA A 398 -18.54 -8.27 -24.08
N LEU A 399 -19.09 -8.02 -22.88
CA LEU A 399 -19.94 -8.97 -22.16
C LEU A 399 -21.28 -9.22 -22.87
N LYS A 400 -21.94 -8.20 -23.44
CA LYS A 400 -23.13 -8.40 -24.30
C LYS A 400 -22.82 -9.36 -25.45
N ALA A 401 -21.69 -9.15 -26.14
CA ALA A 401 -21.27 -10.02 -27.25
C ALA A 401 -20.92 -11.44 -26.78
N ALA A 402 -20.32 -11.60 -25.60
CA ALA A 402 -20.08 -12.91 -24.97
C ALA A 402 -21.38 -13.65 -24.62
N ILE A 403 -22.35 -12.96 -24.01
CA ILE A 403 -23.69 -13.51 -23.68
C ILE A 403 -24.42 -13.95 -24.95
N HIS A 404 -24.42 -13.11 -26.00
CA HIS A 404 -24.96 -13.47 -27.32
C HIS A 404 -24.26 -14.70 -27.90
N TRP A 405 -22.92 -14.79 -27.82
CA TRP A 405 -22.21 -15.97 -28.31
C TRP A 405 -22.59 -17.24 -27.52
N VAL A 406 -22.65 -17.17 -26.18
CA VAL A 406 -23.06 -18.30 -25.32
C VAL A 406 -24.49 -18.75 -25.64
N ASN A 407 -25.43 -17.81 -25.78
CA ASN A 407 -26.82 -18.13 -26.11
C ASN A 407 -26.98 -18.79 -27.48
N ASN A 408 -26.17 -18.41 -28.47
CA ASN A 408 -26.18 -19.03 -29.80
C ASN A 408 -25.48 -20.40 -29.86
N ASN A 409 -24.66 -20.78 -28.87
CA ASN A 409 -23.87 -22.02 -28.88
C ASN A 409 -24.27 -23.05 -27.80
N LYS A 410 -25.06 -22.64 -26.80
CA LYS A 410 -25.63 -23.57 -25.80
C LYS A 410 -26.78 -24.40 -26.37
N VAL A 411 -27.07 -25.53 -25.72
CA VAL A 411 -28.19 -26.42 -26.07
C VAL A 411 -29.07 -26.72 -24.86
N GLY A 412 -30.39 -26.79 -25.08
CA GLY A 412 -31.38 -26.84 -24.01
C GLY A 412 -31.82 -25.45 -23.55
N ASN A 413 -32.66 -25.41 -22.50
CA ASN A 413 -33.39 -24.21 -22.08
C ASN A 413 -32.90 -23.65 -20.73
N GLU A 414 -31.68 -23.98 -20.31
CA GLU A 414 -31.10 -23.45 -19.08
C GLU A 414 -30.59 -22.02 -19.30
N LYS A 415 -31.27 -21.07 -18.64
CA LYS A 415 -30.86 -19.68 -18.57
C LYS A 415 -29.48 -19.54 -17.92
N ASN A 416 -28.69 -18.58 -18.38
CA ASN A 416 -27.35 -18.27 -17.90
C ASN A 416 -27.39 -17.84 -16.43
N VAL A 417 -26.29 -18.10 -15.72
CA VAL A 417 -25.91 -17.34 -14.52
C VAL A 417 -24.74 -16.44 -14.92
N VAL A 418 -24.74 -15.18 -14.47
CA VAL A 418 -23.63 -14.25 -14.64
C VAL A 418 -23.11 -13.86 -13.27
N LEU A 419 -21.88 -14.22 -12.94
CA LEU A 419 -21.15 -13.71 -11.78
C LEU A 419 -20.16 -12.65 -12.25
N GLY A 420 -20.16 -11.48 -11.63
CA GLY A 420 -19.17 -10.44 -11.89
C GLY A 420 -18.29 -10.21 -10.67
N GLN A 421 -16.98 -10.44 -10.81
CA GLN A 421 -15.99 -10.20 -9.75
C GLN A 421 -15.51 -8.75 -9.83
N SER A 422 -15.45 -8.02 -8.71
CA SER A 422 -14.91 -6.65 -8.68
C SER A 422 -15.61 -5.74 -9.73
N MET A 423 -14.85 -5.03 -10.57
CA MET A 423 -15.33 -4.28 -11.73
C MET A 423 -16.30 -5.09 -12.62
N GLY A 424 -16.09 -6.39 -12.77
CA GLY A 424 -16.95 -7.31 -13.53
C GLY A 424 -18.40 -7.31 -13.06
N GLY A 425 -18.66 -6.99 -11.79
CA GLY A 425 -20.02 -6.78 -11.28
C GLY A 425 -20.69 -5.54 -11.86
N LEU A 426 -19.93 -4.45 -12.07
CA LEU A 426 -20.41 -3.24 -12.73
C LEU A 426 -20.65 -3.49 -14.23
N VAL A 427 -19.72 -4.20 -14.86
CA VAL A 427 -19.81 -4.64 -16.25
C VAL A 427 -21.07 -5.50 -16.47
N ALA A 428 -21.33 -6.47 -15.59
CA ALA A 428 -22.52 -7.33 -15.63
C ALA A 428 -23.83 -6.55 -15.39
N ARG A 429 -23.89 -5.69 -14.36
CA ARG A 429 -25.04 -4.81 -14.10
C ARG A 429 -25.38 -3.97 -15.33
N TYR A 430 -24.38 -3.32 -15.92
CA TYR A 430 -24.59 -2.46 -17.09
C TYR A 430 -24.96 -3.26 -18.34
N ALA A 431 -24.25 -4.36 -18.65
CA ALA A 431 -24.48 -5.17 -19.85
C ALA A 431 -25.88 -5.80 -19.86
N LEU A 432 -26.28 -6.44 -18.75
CA LEU A 432 -27.60 -7.06 -18.64
C LEU A 432 -28.71 -6.02 -18.74
N LYS A 433 -28.60 -4.92 -18.00
CA LYS A 433 -29.59 -3.83 -18.05
C LYS A 433 -29.66 -3.17 -19.42
N ASP A 434 -28.53 -3.00 -20.10
CA ASP A 434 -28.51 -2.48 -21.47
C ASP A 434 -29.14 -3.42 -22.49
N MET A 435 -29.07 -4.74 -22.30
CA MET A 435 -29.84 -5.68 -23.12
C MET A 435 -31.35 -5.49 -22.91
N GLU A 436 -31.81 -5.39 -21.66
CA GLU A 436 -33.23 -5.15 -21.36
C GLU A 436 -33.77 -3.85 -21.94
N ASP A 437 -33.01 -2.75 -21.80
CA ASP A 437 -33.42 -1.42 -22.29
C ASP A 437 -33.59 -1.38 -23.82
N ASN A 438 -32.81 -2.20 -24.54
CA ASN A 438 -32.90 -2.36 -25.99
C ASN A 438 -33.85 -3.49 -26.44
N GLY A 439 -34.49 -4.20 -25.49
CA GLY A 439 -35.39 -5.32 -25.79
C GLY A 439 -34.69 -6.63 -26.21
N GLU A 440 -33.40 -6.77 -25.93
CA GLU A 440 -32.62 -7.99 -26.17
C GLU A 440 -32.84 -9.01 -25.03
N ASP A 441 -33.34 -10.23 -25.32
CA ASP A 441 -33.34 -11.30 -24.31
C ASP A 441 -31.91 -11.84 -24.11
N HIS A 442 -31.32 -11.47 -22.99
CA HIS A 442 -30.00 -11.94 -22.54
C HIS A 442 -29.98 -13.41 -22.08
N ASP A 443 -31.15 -14.05 -21.98
CA ASP A 443 -31.40 -15.41 -21.47
C ASP A 443 -30.63 -15.76 -20.17
N THR A 444 -30.51 -14.79 -19.27
CA THR A 444 -29.92 -14.92 -17.93
C THR A 444 -31.03 -15.00 -16.89
N LYS A 445 -30.83 -15.77 -15.81
CA LYS A 445 -31.78 -15.88 -14.67
C LYS A 445 -31.27 -15.29 -13.36
N LEU A 446 -29.95 -15.21 -13.20
CA LEU A 446 -29.30 -14.81 -11.95
C LEU A 446 -28.06 -13.99 -12.27
N TYR A 447 -28.00 -12.80 -11.68
CA TYR A 447 -26.82 -11.93 -11.63
C TYR A 447 -26.27 -11.94 -10.20
N ILE A 448 -25.00 -12.32 -10.07
CA ILE A 448 -24.25 -12.33 -8.80
C ILE A 448 -23.20 -11.23 -8.87
N SER A 449 -23.32 -10.20 -8.03
CA SER A 449 -22.27 -9.22 -7.82
C SER A 449 -21.34 -9.70 -6.71
N HIS A 450 -20.05 -9.87 -7.00
CA HIS A 450 -19.05 -10.27 -6.01
C HIS A 450 -18.11 -9.11 -5.71
N ASP A 451 -18.27 -8.56 -4.51
CA ASP A 451 -17.44 -7.50 -3.92
C ASP A 451 -17.18 -6.31 -4.86
N SER A 452 -18.25 -5.89 -5.53
CA SER A 452 -18.17 -5.02 -6.71
C SER A 452 -18.35 -3.54 -6.33
N PRO A 453 -17.50 -2.61 -6.80
CA PRO A 453 -17.52 -1.21 -6.37
C PRO A 453 -18.70 -0.38 -6.95
N HIS A 454 -19.95 -0.70 -6.59
CA HIS A 454 -21.11 0.02 -7.13
C HIS A 454 -21.13 1.49 -6.75
N LEU A 455 -20.66 1.84 -5.55
CA LEU A 455 -20.44 3.22 -5.10
C LEU A 455 -18.95 3.63 -5.16
N GLY A 456 -18.12 2.84 -5.86
CA GLY A 456 -16.69 3.05 -6.02
C GLY A 456 -15.77 2.23 -5.11
N ALA A 457 -14.47 2.39 -5.37
CA ALA A 457 -13.34 1.76 -4.68
C ALA A 457 -12.40 2.83 -4.11
N ASN A 458 -11.59 2.46 -3.11
CA ASN A 458 -10.60 3.32 -2.47
C ASN A 458 -9.17 2.84 -2.74
N ILE A 459 -8.33 3.71 -3.30
CA ILE A 459 -6.87 3.58 -3.21
C ILE A 459 -6.38 4.69 -2.28
N PRO A 460 -5.68 4.39 -1.17
CA PRO A 460 -5.32 5.38 -0.16
C PRO A 460 -4.61 6.60 -0.73
N LEU A 461 -5.05 7.79 -0.30
CA LEU A 461 -4.57 9.06 -0.87
C LEU A 461 -3.05 9.22 -0.80
N GLY A 462 -2.43 8.75 0.28
CA GLY A 462 -0.97 8.74 0.42
C GLY A 462 -0.23 7.93 -0.66
N MET A 463 -0.83 6.83 -1.14
CA MET A 463 -0.28 6.05 -2.26
C MET A 463 -0.41 6.85 -3.56
N GLN A 464 -1.57 7.46 -3.80
CA GLN A 464 -1.79 8.28 -5.01
C GLN A 464 -0.85 9.49 -5.05
N TYR A 465 -0.63 10.18 -3.92
CA TYR A 465 0.36 11.26 -3.81
C TYR A 465 1.79 10.76 -4.09
N MET A 466 2.16 9.57 -3.62
CA MET A 466 3.47 8.98 -3.91
C MET A 466 3.62 8.64 -5.40
N MET A 467 2.62 7.98 -6.01
CA MET A 467 2.60 7.67 -7.45
C MET A 467 2.70 8.94 -8.29
N ASN A 468 1.95 9.99 -7.94
CA ASN A 468 2.01 11.29 -8.62
C ASN A 468 3.36 11.97 -8.43
N ASN A 469 4.01 11.85 -7.27
CA ASN A 469 5.34 12.42 -7.07
C ASN A 469 6.43 11.71 -7.89
N LEU A 470 6.37 10.38 -7.95
CA LEU A 470 7.22 9.56 -8.82
C LEU A 470 6.98 9.88 -10.31
N THR A 471 5.70 10.05 -10.70
CA THR A 471 5.31 10.48 -12.05
C THR A 471 5.85 11.86 -12.39
N ARG A 472 5.80 12.82 -11.46
CA ARG A 472 6.37 14.16 -11.67
C ARG A 472 7.89 14.14 -11.81
N ALA A 473 8.59 13.32 -11.05
CA ALA A 473 10.04 13.13 -11.22
C ALA A 473 10.37 12.55 -12.60
N TYR A 474 9.63 11.53 -13.04
CA TYR A 474 9.74 10.92 -14.37
C TYR A 474 9.43 11.91 -15.52
N ILE A 475 8.38 12.72 -15.39
CA ILE A 475 7.92 13.68 -16.42
C ILE A 475 8.74 14.99 -16.44
N LYS A 476 9.42 15.37 -15.36
CA LYS A 476 10.26 16.59 -15.33
C LYS A 476 11.66 16.44 -15.91
N ALA A 477 12.15 15.20 -16.09
CA ALA A 477 13.42 14.93 -16.73
C ALA A 477 13.49 15.43 -18.18
N PRO A 478 12.45 15.28 -19.03
CA PRO A 478 12.40 15.99 -20.30
C PRO A 478 12.01 17.48 -20.14
N TYR A 479 12.52 18.30 -21.08
CA TYR A 479 12.15 19.70 -21.38
C TYR A 479 12.71 20.89 -20.55
N THR A 480 13.33 20.75 -19.36
CA THR A 480 13.73 21.95 -18.56
C THR A 480 15.20 22.20 -18.19
N SER A 481 16.19 21.60 -18.87
CA SER A 481 17.48 22.29 -19.11
C SER A 481 18.27 21.74 -20.29
N ILE A 482 19.05 22.61 -20.96
CA ILE A 482 19.97 22.21 -22.05
C ILE A 482 21.22 21.47 -21.49
N VAL A 483 21.51 21.62 -20.19
CA VAL A 483 22.49 20.82 -19.44
C VAL A 483 21.93 20.51 -18.04
N GLY A 484 21.87 19.24 -17.66
CA GLY A 484 22.00 18.83 -16.24
C GLY A 484 20.81 18.21 -15.49
N ASN A 485 19.54 18.50 -15.84
CA ASN A 485 18.40 18.11 -14.99
C ASN A 485 17.59 16.92 -15.53
N TYR A 486 18.25 15.79 -15.76
CA TYR A 486 17.59 14.51 -16.02
C TYR A 486 17.51 13.69 -14.72
N ILE A 487 16.32 13.14 -14.43
CA ILE A 487 16.09 12.14 -13.39
C ILE A 487 15.34 10.99 -14.06
N VAL A 488 15.99 9.85 -14.22
CA VAL A 488 15.33 8.65 -14.76
C VAL A 488 15.32 7.57 -13.68
N PRO A 489 14.16 7.30 -13.04
CA PRO A 489 13.99 6.10 -12.23
C PRO A 489 14.10 4.87 -13.13
N ALA A 490 15.02 3.94 -12.81
CA ALA A 490 15.32 2.79 -13.66
C ALA A 490 14.58 1.52 -13.20
N VAL A 491 13.76 0.99 -14.12
CA VAL A 491 12.83 -0.15 -13.98
C VAL A 491 12.54 -0.63 -15.42
N SER A 492 12.43 -1.92 -15.77
CA SER A 492 12.47 -3.20 -15.01
C SER A 492 12.90 -4.32 -16.01
N LYS A 493 13.38 -5.50 -15.55
CA LYS A 493 14.18 -6.43 -16.40
C LYS A 493 13.37 -7.08 -17.53
N ASP A 494 12.22 -7.64 -17.18
CA ASP A 494 11.36 -8.44 -18.05
C ASP A 494 9.94 -7.84 -18.17
N TYR A 495 9.73 -6.63 -17.63
CA TYR A 495 8.48 -5.87 -17.68
C TYR A 495 8.52 -4.83 -18.81
N TRP A 496 7.57 -4.91 -19.75
CA TRP A 496 7.50 -4.03 -20.93
C TRP A 496 6.34 -3.01 -20.91
N GLY A 497 5.76 -2.71 -19.74
CA GLY A 497 4.96 -1.49 -19.57
C GLY A 497 5.85 -0.24 -19.51
N SER A 498 5.35 0.94 -19.85
CA SER A 498 6.10 2.17 -19.60
C SER A 498 5.91 2.55 -18.14
N VAL A 499 6.95 3.10 -17.52
CA VAL A 499 6.87 3.58 -16.13
C VAL A 499 5.80 4.68 -16.00
N GLY A 500 5.55 5.45 -17.06
CA GLY A 500 4.42 6.36 -17.17
C GLY A 500 3.05 5.66 -17.12
N GLU A 501 2.83 4.59 -17.89
CA GLU A 501 1.60 3.79 -17.83
C GLU A 501 1.38 3.17 -16.44
N ILE A 502 2.44 2.64 -15.80
CA ILE A 502 2.37 2.12 -14.41
C ILE A 502 1.85 3.20 -13.45
N LEU A 503 2.58 4.32 -13.38
CA LEU A 503 2.33 5.34 -12.37
C LEU A 503 1.04 6.13 -12.66
N THR A 504 0.42 5.91 -13.83
CA THR A 504 -0.89 6.43 -14.22
C THR A 504 -2.00 5.37 -14.30
N ILE A 505 -1.81 4.17 -13.72
CA ILE A 505 -2.87 3.14 -13.59
C ILE A 505 -4.16 3.71 -12.97
N THR A 506 -4.04 4.52 -11.91
CA THR A 506 -5.16 5.23 -11.27
C THR A 506 -5.87 6.22 -12.21
N SER A 507 -5.21 6.64 -13.28
CA SER A 507 -5.71 7.58 -14.28
C SER A 507 -6.40 6.89 -15.48
N THR A 508 -6.37 5.56 -15.55
CA THR A 508 -7.07 4.78 -16.60
C THR A 508 -8.59 4.94 -16.52
N PRO A 509 -9.35 4.78 -17.63
CA PRO A 509 -10.79 5.00 -17.65
C PRO A 509 -11.58 4.26 -16.56
N ALA A 510 -11.45 2.94 -16.45
CA ALA A 510 -12.16 2.17 -15.42
C ALA A 510 -11.73 2.55 -14.00
N ALA A 511 -10.44 2.80 -13.76
CA ALA A 511 -9.95 3.25 -12.46
C ALA A 511 -10.58 4.60 -12.08
N ARG A 512 -10.63 5.58 -13.00
CA ARG A 512 -11.25 6.89 -12.74
C ARG A 512 -12.78 6.87 -12.66
N GLN A 513 -13.44 5.83 -13.17
CA GLN A 513 -14.87 5.58 -12.92
C GLN A 513 -15.10 4.98 -11.52
N MET A 514 -14.22 4.09 -11.06
CA MET A 514 -14.38 3.41 -9.77
C MET A 514 -13.82 4.20 -8.58
N LEU A 515 -12.71 4.92 -8.70
CA LEU A 515 -12.06 5.60 -7.58
C LEU A 515 -12.97 6.67 -6.94
N ILE A 516 -13.39 6.43 -5.70
CA ILE A 516 -14.19 7.37 -4.89
C ILE A 516 -13.45 8.70 -4.73
N ASN A 517 -12.13 8.62 -4.55
CA ASN A 517 -11.23 9.77 -4.61
C ASN A 517 -10.09 9.49 -5.58
N TYR A 518 -9.89 10.38 -6.54
CA TYR A 518 -8.77 10.36 -7.48
C TYR A 518 -7.93 11.63 -7.30
N VAL A 519 -6.64 11.47 -7.04
CA VAL A 519 -5.67 12.56 -6.97
C VAL A 519 -5.06 12.78 -8.36
N ASP A 520 -5.26 13.94 -8.97
CA ASP A 520 -4.59 14.28 -10.23
C ASP A 520 -3.10 14.62 -10.05
N ILE A 521 -2.36 14.67 -11.16
CA ILE A 521 -0.91 14.89 -11.18
C ILE A 521 -0.45 16.23 -10.55
N GLY A 522 -1.38 17.16 -10.32
CA GLY A 522 -1.18 18.42 -9.59
C GLY A 522 -1.49 18.32 -8.09
N ASP A 523 -1.71 17.12 -7.56
CA ASP A 523 -2.12 16.77 -6.19
C ASP A 523 -3.53 17.27 -5.79
N ASN A 524 -4.44 17.46 -6.76
CA ASN A 524 -5.82 17.89 -6.51
C ASN A 524 -6.80 16.71 -6.54
N ILE A 525 -7.84 16.73 -5.69
CA ILE A 525 -8.92 15.75 -5.72
C ILE A 525 -9.87 16.05 -6.91
N ASN A 526 -9.96 15.12 -7.86
CA ASN A 526 -10.66 15.31 -9.13
C ASN A 526 -11.58 14.12 -9.47
N ASN A 527 -12.65 13.99 -8.68
CA ASN A 527 -13.64 12.90 -8.74
C ASN A 527 -14.69 13.09 -9.85
N SER A 528 -14.39 13.94 -10.85
CA SER A 528 -15.35 14.33 -11.91
C SER A 528 -15.85 13.15 -12.75
N ILE A 529 -14.95 12.23 -13.13
CA ILE A 529 -15.29 11.02 -13.90
C ILE A 529 -16.09 10.03 -13.04
N HIS A 530 -15.67 9.81 -11.79
CA HIS A 530 -16.40 8.98 -10.83
C HIS A 530 -17.83 9.50 -10.63
N ASN A 531 -18.00 10.79 -10.36
CA ASN A 531 -19.32 11.41 -10.19
C ASN A 531 -20.19 11.32 -11.45
N ALA A 532 -19.61 11.49 -12.64
CA ALA A 532 -20.33 11.31 -13.90
C ALA A 532 -20.80 9.86 -14.09
N TRP A 533 -19.92 8.89 -13.80
CA TRP A 533 -20.22 7.46 -13.87
C TRP A 533 -21.27 7.02 -12.84
N GLN A 534 -21.20 7.50 -11.60
CA GLN A 534 -22.22 7.23 -10.57
C GLN A 534 -23.60 7.73 -11.03
N ASN A 535 -23.68 8.93 -11.60
CA ASN A 535 -24.93 9.45 -12.17
C ASN A 535 -25.45 8.59 -13.34
N GLU A 536 -24.56 8.15 -14.25
CA GLU A 536 -24.92 7.25 -15.36
C GLU A 536 -25.42 5.88 -14.87
N LEU A 537 -24.69 5.25 -13.95
CA LEU A 537 -24.98 3.92 -13.42
C LEU A 537 -26.26 3.92 -12.56
N ASN A 538 -26.54 5.00 -11.85
CA ASN A 538 -27.80 5.19 -11.12
C ASN A 538 -28.98 5.43 -12.07
N ALA A 539 -28.80 6.22 -13.14
CA ALA A 539 -29.82 6.41 -14.16
C ALA A 539 -30.09 5.14 -14.98
N LYS A 540 -29.08 4.30 -15.19
CA LYS A 540 -29.19 2.96 -15.82
C LYS A 540 -29.94 1.97 -14.92
N GLY A 541 -29.74 2.06 -13.61
CA GLY A 541 -30.37 1.20 -12.61
C GLY A 541 -29.76 -0.21 -12.58
N PHE A 542 -30.60 -1.21 -12.29
CA PHE A 542 -30.25 -2.64 -12.23
C PHE A 542 -31.09 -3.44 -13.23
N PRO A 543 -30.61 -4.58 -13.74
CA PRO A 543 -31.43 -5.50 -14.53
C PRO A 543 -32.67 -5.95 -13.74
N GLN A 544 -33.79 -6.12 -14.44
CA GLN A 544 -35.13 -6.45 -13.93
C GLN A 544 -35.62 -7.83 -14.40
N GLN A 545 -34.93 -8.46 -15.36
CA GLN A 545 -35.24 -9.81 -15.87
C GLN A 545 -34.38 -10.90 -15.20
N THR A 546 -33.43 -10.52 -14.34
CA THR A 546 -32.63 -11.41 -13.49
C THR A 546 -33.01 -11.26 -12.01
N ARG A 547 -32.87 -12.34 -11.25
CA ARG A 547 -32.64 -12.22 -9.80
C ARG A 547 -31.27 -11.59 -9.58
N ASN A 548 -31.17 -10.60 -8.70
CA ASN A 548 -29.95 -9.85 -8.43
C ASN A 548 -29.49 -10.12 -7.00
N VAL A 549 -28.26 -10.60 -6.81
CA VAL A 549 -27.71 -10.89 -5.47
C VAL A 549 -26.30 -10.34 -5.31
N ALA A 550 -25.91 -10.01 -4.07
CA ALA A 550 -24.59 -9.48 -3.77
C ALA A 550 -23.83 -10.26 -2.69
N ILE A 551 -22.50 -10.19 -2.77
CA ILE A 551 -21.54 -10.66 -1.77
C ILE A 551 -20.65 -9.47 -1.44
N SER A 552 -20.52 -9.10 -0.16
CA SER A 552 -19.46 -8.22 0.34
C SER A 552 -18.44 -9.05 1.10
N ASN A 553 -17.14 -8.82 0.86
CA ASN A 553 -16.06 -9.43 1.63
C ASN A 553 -15.74 -8.66 2.93
N GLY A 554 -16.42 -7.54 3.19
CA GLY A 554 -16.33 -6.84 4.48
C GLY A 554 -17.07 -7.54 5.63
N SER A 555 -16.73 -7.16 6.86
CA SER A 555 -17.31 -7.69 8.09
C SER A 555 -18.73 -7.16 8.31
N GLU A 556 -19.65 -8.07 8.64
CA GLU A 556 -21.08 -7.84 8.88
C GLU A 556 -21.36 -6.86 10.03
N CYS A 557 -20.39 -6.64 10.93
CA CYS A 557 -20.51 -5.68 12.01
C CYS A 557 -20.09 -4.25 11.66
N GLY A 558 -19.60 -3.97 10.45
CA GLY A 558 -19.04 -2.66 10.11
C GLY A 558 -17.66 -2.41 10.73
N THR A 559 -16.94 -3.48 11.10
CA THR A 559 -15.63 -3.41 11.77
C THR A 559 -14.60 -2.70 10.90
N ASP A 560 -14.01 -1.62 11.40
CA ASP A 560 -12.87 -0.94 10.76
C ASP A 560 -11.70 -1.92 10.54
N GLN A 561 -10.95 -1.72 9.45
CA GLN A 561 -9.61 -2.26 9.26
C GLN A 561 -8.68 -1.80 10.40
N ASN A 562 -7.90 -2.73 10.95
CA ASN A 562 -6.75 -2.38 11.78
C ASN A 562 -5.57 -2.00 10.88
N LEU A 563 -5.07 -0.76 10.98
CA LEU A 563 -4.07 -0.19 10.06
C LEU A 563 -2.83 0.35 10.79
N GLN A 564 -1.64 0.04 10.28
CA GLN A 564 -0.36 0.63 10.69
C GLN A 564 0.16 1.60 9.62
N ASN A 565 1.45 1.63 9.26
CA ASN A 565 1.88 2.37 8.06
C ASN A 565 1.49 1.54 6.82
N LEU A 566 0.91 2.17 5.80
CA LEU A 566 0.55 1.44 4.57
C LEU A 566 1.81 1.04 3.79
N LEU A 567 2.82 1.90 3.81
CA LEU A 567 4.20 1.62 3.39
C LEU A 567 5.13 2.33 4.38
N ASN A 568 6.23 1.69 4.79
CA ASN A 568 7.40 2.35 5.34
C ASN A 568 8.67 1.70 4.80
N VAL A 569 9.58 2.49 4.25
CA VAL A 569 10.85 2.08 3.60
C VAL A 569 11.97 2.95 4.15
N ASN A 570 13.04 2.32 4.62
CA ASN A 570 14.29 3.01 4.94
C ASN A 570 15.48 2.16 4.44
N MET A 571 16.09 2.54 3.32
CA MET A 571 17.10 1.69 2.68
C MET A 571 18.28 2.51 2.17
N GLU A 572 19.50 2.16 2.58
CA GLU A 572 20.74 2.62 1.92
C GLU A 572 21.27 1.50 1.02
N VAL A 573 21.22 1.71 -0.30
CA VAL A 573 21.44 0.67 -1.30
C VAL A 573 22.73 0.93 -2.07
N ASN A 574 23.73 0.06 -1.86
CA ASN A 574 24.96 -0.04 -2.66
C ASN A 574 25.01 -1.32 -3.54
N LYS A 575 23.89 -2.03 -3.63
CA LYS A 575 23.70 -3.28 -4.39
C LYS A 575 22.55 -3.14 -5.37
N GLN A 576 22.31 -4.20 -6.15
CA GLN A 576 21.93 -4.02 -7.54
C GLN A 576 20.43 -4.00 -7.85
N TYR A 577 19.49 -4.38 -6.98
CA TYR A 577 18.16 -4.81 -7.48
C TYR A 577 16.92 -3.95 -7.12
N LEU A 578 17.00 -3.01 -6.16
CA LEU A 578 15.83 -2.71 -5.31
C LEU A 578 14.71 -1.75 -5.78
N PHE A 579 14.95 -0.74 -6.64
CA PHE A 579 13.92 0.31 -6.85
C PHE A 579 12.64 -0.22 -7.53
N SER A 580 12.79 -1.26 -8.34
CA SER A 580 11.71 -2.01 -8.97
C SER A 580 10.83 -2.77 -7.98
N ASP A 581 11.46 -3.42 -7.02
CA ASP A 581 10.84 -4.42 -6.16
C ASP A 581 9.86 -3.69 -5.22
N LEU A 582 10.27 -2.51 -4.76
CA LEU A 582 9.41 -1.52 -4.09
C LEU A 582 8.20 -1.09 -4.93
N LEU A 583 8.34 -0.93 -6.25
CA LEU A 583 7.20 -0.61 -7.13
C LEU A 583 6.27 -1.81 -7.34
N GLY A 584 6.80 -3.04 -7.34
CA GLY A 584 6.00 -4.27 -7.44
C GLY A 584 5.12 -4.46 -6.21
N VAL A 585 5.73 -4.42 -5.02
CA VAL A 585 5.05 -4.42 -3.71
C VAL A 585 3.91 -3.41 -3.66
N MET A 586 4.17 -2.18 -4.10
CA MET A 586 3.20 -1.07 -4.09
C MET A 586 2.01 -1.22 -5.04
N LEU A 587 2.05 -2.20 -5.94
CA LEU A 587 1.00 -2.47 -6.94
C LEU A 587 0.41 -3.88 -6.80
N GLY A 588 0.92 -4.69 -5.86
CA GLY A 588 0.50 -6.08 -5.64
C GLY A 588 1.17 -7.10 -6.57
N PHE A 589 2.25 -6.71 -7.28
CA PHE A 589 2.84 -7.52 -8.35
C PHE A 589 4.19 -8.11 -8.01
N ASP A 590 4.33 -9.39 -8.34
CA ASP A 590 5.62 -10.00 -8.59
C ASP A 590 6.23 -9.37 -9.85
N PHE A 591 7.44 -8.84 -9.71
CA PHE A 591 8.32 -8.50 -10.82
C PHE A 591 9.52 -9.44 -10.72
N ASP A 592 9.44 -10.58 -11.41
CA ASP A 592 10.52 -11.58 -11.43
C ASP A 592 11.89 -10.96 -11.78
N ASP A 593 12.91 -11.29 -10.98
CA ASP A 593 14.35 -11.10 -11.24
C ASP A 593 14.75 -9.70 -11.78
N VAL A 594 14.47 -8.59 -11.09
CA VAL A 594 14.60 -7.24 -11.69
C VAL A 594 16.03 -6.68 -11.81
N GLY A 595 16.89 -7.38 -12.55
CA GLY A 595 18.30 -7.15 -12.79
C GLY A 595 18.80 -5.69 -12.87
N THR A 596 19.53 -5.24 -11.84
CA THR A 596 20.59 -4.21 -11.89
C THR A 596 20.21 -2.71 -12.09
N VAL A 597 20.46 -1.91 -11.05
CA VAL A 597 21.09 -0.57 -11.06
C VAL A 597 22.55 -0.78 -10.66
N LEU A 598 23.50 -0.58 -11.57
CA LEU A 598 24.89 -1.01 -11.33
C LEU A 598 25.74 0.06 -10.65
N LEU A 599 25.60 0.12 -9.32
CA LEU A 599 26.30 1.04 -8.44
C LEU A 599 27.77 0.62 -8.23
N GLY A 600 28.68 1.12 -9.07
CA GLY A 600 30.13 1.17 -8.80
C GLY A 600 31.03 0.20 -9.57
N ILE A 601 31.22 0.44 -10.87
CA ILE A 601 32.37 -0.10 -11.66
C ILE A 601 33.23 1.03 -12.28
N LEU A 602 32.71 2.25 -12.35
CA LEU A 602 33.52 3.46 -12.56
C LEU A 602 34.36 3.84 -11.33
N PRO A 603 35.33 4.78 -11.48
CA PRO A 603 36.27 5.09 -10.43
C PRO A 603 35.60 5.88 -9.29
N GLY A 604 35.16 5.15 -8.28
CA GLY A 604 34.49 5.70 -7.11
C GLY A 604 33.74 4.66 -6.31
N THR A 605 32.85 5.15 -5.46
CA THR A 605 31.72 4.39 -4.90
C THR A 605 30.41 5.07 -5.33
N SER A 606 29.29 4.36 -5.28
CA SER A 606 27.96 4.93 -5.55
C SER A 606 26.90 4.19 -4.74
N TRP A 607 25.87 4.89 -4.31
CA TRP A 607 24.73 4.31 -3.60
C TRP A 607 23.48 5.17 -3.70
N CYS A 608 22.32 4.63 -3.33
CA CYS A 608 21.04 5.33 -3.30
C CYS A 608 20.36 5.19 -1.94
N ASP A 609 19.87 6.30 -1.40
CA ASP A 609 18.97 6.29 -0.25
C ASP A 609 17.53 6.23 -0.79
N PHE A 610 16.72 5.30 -0.29
CA PHE A 610 15.27 5.27 -0.50
C PHE A 610 14.59 5.46 0.85
N ASN A 611 13.82 6.53 1.00
CA ASN A 611 13.09 6.84 2.22
C ASN A 611 11.64 7.12 1.84
N PHE A 612 10.69 6.26 2.20
CA PHE A 612 9.27 6.45 1.89
C PHE A 612 8.41 6.08 3.09
N THR A 613 7.41 6.89 3.39
CA THR A 613 6.36 6.51 4.35
C THR A 613 5.00 6.95 3.84
N VAL A 614 4.11 5.99 3.64
CA VAL A 614 2.70 6.19 3.32
C VAL A 614 1.87 5.82 4.55
N LYS A 615 1.02 6.75 4.99
CA LYS A 615 0.22 6.58 6.21
C LYS A 615 -1.27 6.61 5.90
N PRO A 616 -2.08 5.75 6.55
CA PRO A 616 -3.51 5.70 6.31
C PRO A 616 -4.22 6.92 6.90
N MET A 617 -5.34 7.27 6.30
CA MET A 617 -6.29 8.26 6.80
C MET A 617 -7.33 7.56 7.67
N THR A 618 -7.19 7.66 9.00
CA THR A 618 -8.05 6.98 9.99
C THR A 618 -9.10 7.88 10.65
N HIS A 619 -8.94 9.20 10.50
CA HIS A 619 -9.85 10.21 11.09
C HIS A 619 -10.11 11.32 10.08
N LEU A 620 -11.34 11.81 10.04
CA LEU A 620 -11.72 12.99 9.25
C LEU A 620 -10.96 14.25 9.74
N ASN A 621 -10.48 15.09 8.82
CA ASN A 621 -9.87 16.40 9.07
C ASN A 621 -8.64 16.43 10.04
N SER A 622 -7.87 15.34 10.19
CA SER A 622 -6.77 15.29 11.16
C SER A 622 -5.50 16.09 10.78
N ASN A 623 -5.42 16.60 9.53
CA ASN A 623 -4.24 17.29 8.97
C ASN A 623 -2.92 16.51 9.11
N LYS A 624 -3.00 15.18 9.16
CA LYS A 624 -1.87 14.25 9.20
C LYS A 624 -1.13 14.26 7.86
N LYS A 625 0.20 14.18 7.88
CA LYS A 625 1.00 13.88 6.67
C LYS A 625 0.70 12.44 6.25
N LEU A 626 0.16 12.25 5.04
CA LEU A 626 -0.20 10.95 4.48
C LEU A 626 0.91 10.34 3.61
N TYR A 627 1.80 11.18 3.07
CA TYR A 627 2.95 10.77 2.28
C TYR A 627 4.18 11.61 2.66
N ASP A 628 5.30 10.94 2.90
CA ASP A 628 6.66 11.50 2.90
C ASP A 628 7.50 10.61 1.99
N GLY A 629 8.34 11.16 1.10
CA GLY A 629 9.17 10.33 0.23
C GLY A 629 10.35 11.04 -0.41
N SER A 630 11.47 10.33 -0.52
CA SER A 630 12.66 10.79 -1.24
C SER A 630 13.53 9.64 -1.78
N ILE A 631 14.28 9.96 -2.83
CA ILE A 631 15.36 9.14 -3.39
C ILE A 631 16.59 10.04 -3.53
N VAL A 632 17.72 9.65 -2.96
CA VAL A 632 18.98 10.42 -3.04
C VAL A 632 20.11 9.54 -3.58
N TYR A 633 20.57 9.80 -4.79
CA TYR A 633 21.77 9.20 -5.35
C TYR A 633 23.01 9.88 -4.77
N LYS A 634 24.01 9.09 -4.36
CA LYS A 634 25.30 9.52 -3.82
C LYS A 634 26.44 8.88 -4.61
N LYS A 635 27.54 9.61 -4.84
CA LYS A 635 28.72 9.16 -5.60
C LYS A 635 30.01 9.78 -5.05
N GLU A 636 31.02 8.97 -4.79
CA GLU A 636 32.39 9.45 -4.53
C GLU A 636 33.19 9.45 -5.83
N ILE A 637 33.20 10.58 -6.55
CA ILE A 637 33.97 10.70 -7.79
C ILE A 637 35.46 10.50 -7.44
N LEU A 638 36.12 9.59 -8.16
CA LEU A 638 37.52 9.21 -7.99
C LEU A 638 37.88 8.76 -6.54
N TRP A 639 36.90 8.21 -5.80
CA TRP A 639 37.02 7.73 -4.40
C TRP A 639 37.34 8.80 -3.33
N PHE A 640 37.28 10.10 -3.65
CA PHE A 640 37.53 11.15 -2.65
C PHE A 640 36.66 12.40 -2.79
N LEU A 641 35.91 12.57 -3.89
CA LEU A 641 35.07 13.75 -4.14
C LEU A 641 33.59 13.40 -4.00
N PRO A 642 32.98 13.52 -2.80
CA PRO A 642 31.58 13.18 -2.57
C PRO A 642 30.65 14.15 -3.29
N ALA A 643 29.64 13.60 -3.95
CA ALA A 643 28.60 14.27 -4.71
C ALA A 643 27.25 13.57 -4.49
N GLN A 644 26.14 14.31 -4.65
CA GLN A 644 24.81 13.72 -4.56
C GLN A 644 23.81 14.37 -5.53
N SER A 645 22.73 13.67 -5.83
CA SER A 645 21.58 14.21 -6.53
C SER A 645 20.30 13.67 -5.90
N THR A 646 19.45 14.56 -5.39
CA THR A 646 18.09 14.20 -4.98
C THR A 646 17.29 13.91 -6.24
N LEU A 647 16.94 12.64 -6.45
CA LEU A 647 16.17 12.18 -7.59
C LEU A 647 14.66 12.35 -7.35
N VAL A 648 14.20 12.11 -6.12
CA VAL A 648 12.81 12.33 -5.72
C VAL A 648 12.82 13.01 -4.36
N GLU A 649 11.91 13.95 -4.15
CA GLU A 649 11.56 14.48 -2.84
C GLU A 649 10.10 14.94 -2.89
N GLY A 650 9.35 14.79 -1.81
CA GLY A 650 8.00 15.32 -1.71
C GLY A 650 7.24 14.81 -0.49
N SER A 651 6.17 15.52 -0.14
CA SER A 651 5.27 15.10 0.93
C SER A 651 3.87 15.65 0.69
N ALA A 652 2.85 14.96 1.19
CA ALA A 652 1.46 15.36 1.06
C ALA A 652 0.67 15.14 2.36
N TYR A 653 -0.31 16.00 2.58
CA TYR A 653 -1.13 16.07 3.79
C TYR A 653 -2.57 15.66 3.51
N GLN A 654 -3.29 15.25 4.55
CA GLN A 654 -4.71 14.91 4.46
C GLN A 654 -5.54 16.11 3.94
N PRO A 655 -6.32 15.95 2.86
CA PRO A 655 -7.29 16.96 2.44
C PRO A 655 -8.47 17.02 3.42
N SER A 656 -9.05 18.21 3.58
CA SER A 656 -10.24 18.41 4.41
C SER A 656 -11.52 17.92 3.70
N GLY A 657 -12.49 17.42 4.47
CA GLY A 657 -13.80 17.01 3.98
C GLY A 657 -13.88 15.64 3.33
N ILE A 658 -12.76 14.92 3.17
CA ILE A 658 -12.73 13.56 2.62
C ILE A 658 -12.82 12.53 3.76
N LEU A 659 -13.76 11.59 3.66
CA LEU A 659 -13.95 10.52 4.65
C LEU A 659 -12.74 9.56 4.69
N PRO A 660 -12.36 9.03 5.87
CA PRO A 660 -11.25 8.08 6.04
C PRO A 660 -11.52 6.67 5.46
N TYR A 661 -11.68 6.57 4.13
CA TYR A 661 -12.00 5.32 3.43
C TYR A 661 -11.03 4.17 3.67
N ASP A 662 -9.75 4.45 3.90
CA ASP A 662 -8.69 3.45 4.14
C ASP A 662 -9.04 2.47 5.26
N LYS A 663 -9.77 2.94 6.28
CA LYS A 663 -10.13 2.16 7.47
C LYS A 663 -11.46 1.42 7.36
N TYR A 664 -12.37 1.78 6.46
CA TYR A 664 -13.75 1.31 6.58
C TYR A 664 -13.89 -0.18 6.24
N GLY A 665 -14.78 -0.87 6.97
CA GLY A 665 -15.03 -2.30 6.77
C GLY A 665 -15.52 -2.60 5.35
N GLY A 666 -14.92 -3.62 4.72
CA GLY A 666 -15.08 -3.89 3.30
C GLY A 666 -14.17 -5.00 2.80
N GLY A 667 -14.20 -5.31 1.50
CA GLY A 667 -13.16 -6.12 0.87
C GLY A 667 -11.83 -5.38 0.93
N LYS A 668 -10.83 -6.00 1.57
CA LYS A 668 -9.49 -5.39 1.72
C LYS A 668 -8.57 -5.77 0.56
N HIS A 669 -7.60 -4.91 0.27
CA HIS A 669 -6.50 -5.20 -0.65
C HIS A 669 -5.17 -5.24 0.12
N ASP A 670 -4.28 -6.09 -0.38
CA ASP A 670 -2.97 -6.39 0.23
C ASP A 670 -1.88 -5.85 -0.69
N LEU A 671 -0.97 -5.04 -0.15
CA LEU A 671 0.31 -4.81 -0.80
C LEU A 671 1.17 -6.07 -0.67
N ALA A 672 1.85 -6.48 -1.73
CA ALA A 672 2.40 -7.83 -1.83
C ALA A 672 3.82 -7.92 -1.23
N GLU A 673 3.90 -7.90 0.10
CA GLU A 673 5.13 -8.10 0.89
C GLU A 673 5.94 -9.33 0.46
N SER A 674 5.25 -10.42 0.10
CA SER A 674 5.85 -11.68 -0.33
C SER A 674 6.63 -11.62 -1.66
N GLN A 675 6.59 -10.48 -2.37
CA GLN A 675 7.34 -10.24 -3.60
C GLN A 675 8.68 -9.52 -3.34
N LEU A 676 8.99 -9.21 -2.08
CA LEU A 676 10.33 -8.77 -1.69
C LEU A 676 11.28 -9.97 -1.54
N PRO A 677 12.51 -9.89 -2.05
CA PRO A 677 13.58 -10.80 -1.65
C PRO A 677 13.74 -10.85 -0.12
N GLU A 678 14.02 -12.03 0.44
CA GLU A 678 14.09 -12.26 1.90
C GLU A 678 15.01 -11.26 2.63
N ASP A 679 16.11 -10.85 2.00
CA ASP A 679 17.08 -9.84 2.49
C ASP A 679 16.45 -8.45 2.81
N PHE A 680 15.20 -8.17 2.39
CA PHE A 680 14.58 -6.84 2.45
C PHE A 680 13.21 -6.78 3.13
N GLN A 681 12.64 -7.91 3.54
CA GLN A 681 11.35 -7.95 4.24
C GLN A 681 11.42 -7.24 5.62
N ASP A 682 12.57 -7.28 6.29
CA ASP A 682 12.82 -6.55 7.55
C ASP A 682 12.88 -5.00 7.39
N GLU A 683 13.09 -4.49 6.17
CA GLU A 683 13.34 -3.05 5.89
C GLU A 683 12.16 -2.34 5.19
N VAL A 684 11.08 -3.08 4.88
CA VAL A 684 9.88 -2.58 4.19
C VAL A 684 8.60 -3.06 4.88
N GLU A 685 8.02 -2.22 5.75
CA GLU A 685 6.70 -2.46 6.34
C GLU A 685 5.62 -2.15 5.30
N VAL A 686 4.74 -3.11 4.99
CA VAL A 686 3.50 -2.84 4.23
C VAL A 686 2.28 -3.41 4.93
N ASN A 687 1.13 -2.74 4.79
CA ASN A 687 -0.12 -3.15 5.42
C ASN A 687 -1.31 -3.11 4.45
N GLN A 688 -2.30 -3.94 4.74
CA GLN A 688 -3.60 -4.03 4.06
C GLN A 688 -4.41 -2.73 4.20
N PHE A 689 -5.32 -2.45 3.27
CA PHE A 689 -6.26 -1.32 3.35
C PHE A 689 -7.66 -1.68 2.85
N GLY A 690 -8.67 -0.92 3.29
CA GLY A 690 -10.04 -1.03 2.80
C GLY A 690 -10.14 -0.58 1.34
N PHE A 691 -10.42 -1.52 0.43
CA PHE A 691 -10.46 -1.28 -1.02
C PHE A 691 -11.91 -1.14 -1.52
N ILE A 692 -12.81 -2.05 -1.15
CA ILE A 692 -14.25 -1.98 -1.46
C ILE A 692 -15.06 -1.92 -0.15
N PRO A 693 -15.42 -0.73 0.35
CA PRO A 693 -16.25 -0.61 1.56
C PRO A 693 -17.58 -1.36 1.41
N THR A 694 -18.06 -2.00 2.49
CA THR A 694 -19.31 -2.79 2.47
C THR A 694 -20.51 -2.02 1.88
N PRO A 695 -20.74 -0.72 2.18
CA PRO A 695 -21.83 0.03 1.55
C PRO A 695 -21.71 0.16 0.03
N SER A 696 -20.49 0.14 -0.51
CA SER A 696 -20.23 0.13 -1.96
C SER A 696 -20.53 -1.22 -2.59
N ALA A 697 -20.05 -2.32 -1.98
CA ALA A 697 -20.34 -3.68 -2.43
C ALA A 697 -21.84 -3.98 -2.46
N LEU A 698 -22.60 -3.48 -1.47
CA LEU A 698 -24.04 -3.66 -1.34
C LEU A 698 -24.89 -2.59 -2.05
N CYS A 699 -24.26 -1.59 -2.70
CA CYS A 699 -24.92 -0.46 -3.36
C CYS A 699 -25.98 0.23 -2.46
N ILE A 700 -25.60 0.59 -1.23
CA ILE A 700 -26.54 1.12 -0.23
C ILE A 700 -27.22 2.40 -0.70
N HIS A 701 -28.51 2.52 -0.39
CA HIS A 701 -29.46 3.50 -0.91
C HIS A 701 -29.52 3.58 -2.45
N GLY A 702 -29.08 2.52 -3.15
CA GLY A 702 -28.98 2.49 -4.61
C GLY A 702 -28.07 3.57 -5.19
N GLY A 703 -27.13 4.11 -4.41
CA GLY A 703 -26.29 5.25 -4.78
C GLY A 703 -27.01 6.60 -4.85
N THR A 704 -28.27 6.69 -4.43
CA THR A 704 -29.10 7.91 -4.53
C THR A 704 -28.88 8.91 -3.39
N GLN A 705 -28.11 8.54 -2.36
CA GLN A 705 -27.86 9.35 -1.16
C GLN A 705 -26.36 9.40 -0.86
N THR A 706 -25.88 10.53 -0.37
CA THR A 706 -24.49 10.67 0.10
C THR A 706 -24.33 9.98 1.45
N LEU A 707 -23.46 8.96 1.50
CA LEU A 707 -23.16 8.22 2.73
C LEU A 707 -22.29 9.02 3.70
N THR A 708 -22.50 8.78 4.99
CA THR A 708 -21.80 9.40 6.13
C THR A 708 -20.80 8.43 6.77
N GLU A 709 -19.97 8.90 7.71
CA GLU A 709 -19.06 8.02 8.46
C GLU A 709 -19.83 6.92 9.23
N ASP A 710 -20.99 7.24 9.81
CA ASP A 710 -21.87 6.27 10.48
C ASP A 710 -22.30 5.14 9.55
N ASP A 711 -22.57 5.43 8.26
CA ASP A 711 -22.99 4.43 7.26
C ASP A 711 -21.88 3.42 6.91
N TYR A 712 -20.61 3.80 7.06
CA TYR A 712 -19.47 2.92 6.82
C TYR A 712 -19.05 2.10 8.03
N GLN A 713 -19.48 2.49 9.24
CA GLN A 713 -19.10 1.85 10.51
C GLN A 713 -20.25 1.06 11.18
N ARG A 714 -21.42 0.99 10.54
CA ARG A 714 -22.58 0.22 10.98
C ARG A 714 -22.60 -1.21 10.44
N SER A 715 -23.35 -2.09 11.13
CA SER A 715 -23.61 -3.46 10.66
C SER A 715 -24.57 -3.50 9.46
N TYR A 716 -24.48 -4.54 8.62
CA TYR A 716 -25.36 -4.76 7.47
C TYR A 716 -25.80 -6.22 7.34
N SER A 717 -27.12 -6.49 7.32
CA SER A 717 -27.65 -7.84 7.06
C SER A 717 -28.81 -7.89 6.08
N PRO A 718 -29.00 -9.01 5.35
CA PRO A 718 -30.18 -9.23 4.52
C PRO A 718 -31.50 -9.42 5.31
N GLU A 719 -31.48 -9.29 6.64
CA GLU A 719 -32.68 -9.28 7.49
C GLU A 719 -33.02 -7.86 7.96
N ASP A 720 -32.10 -7.15 8.61
CA ASP A 720 -32.33 -5.78 9.09
C ASP A 720 -32.39 -4.76 7.92
N ASP A 721 -31.65 -4.99 6.83
CA ASP A 721 -31.28 -3.95 5.86
C ASP A 721 -31.65 -4.24 4.39
N ALA A 722 -32.48 -5.25 4.13
CA ALA A 722 -32.91 -5.63 2.79
C ALA A 722 -33.50 -4.45 1.98
N ALA A 723 -34.19 -3.52 2.64
CA ALA A 723 -34.77 -2.33 2.01
C ALA A 723 -33.76 -1.20 1.71
N LEU A 724 -32.51 -1.32 2.19
CA LEU A 724 -31.44 -0.34 1.93
C LEU A 724 -30.62 -0.69 0.68
N SER A 725 -30.75 -1.92 0.18
CA SER A 725 -29.95 -2.46 -0.93
C SER A 725 -30.86 -2.79 -2.14
N PRO A 726 -30.40 -2.59 -3.38
CA PRO A 726 -31.15 -2.93 -4.60
C PRO A 726 -31.10 -4.42 -4.99
N PHE A 727 -30.47 -5.27 -4.18
CA PHE A 727 -30.34 -6.71 -4.40
C PHE A 727 -31.46 -7.50 -3.70
N ASP A 728 -32.00 -8.54 -4.33
CA ASP A 728 -33.06 -9.41 -3.79
C ASP A 728 -32.64 -10.13 -2.48
N ASN A 729 -31.35 -10.41 -2.35
CA ASN A 729 -30.71 -11.02 -1.19
C ASN A 729 -29.19 -10.75 -1.26
N PHE A 730 -28.51 -10.65 -0.14
CA PHE A 730 -27.06 -10.46 -0.09
C PHE A 730 -26.43 -11.21 1.08
N VAL A 731 -25.09 -11.29 1.09
CA VAL A 731 -24.31 -11.86 2.19
C VAL A 731 -23.10 -10.99 2.52
N VAL A 732 -22.72 -10.98 3.79
CA VAL A 732 -21.62 -10.21 4.38
C VAL A 732 -20.85 -11.14 5.34
N GLU A 733 -19.55 -10.92 5.54
CA GLU A 733 -18.70 -11.86 6.27
C GLU A 733 -18.97 -11.86 7.77
N LYS A 734 -18.94 -13.05 8.37
CA LYS A 734 -19.39 -13.28 9.76
C LYS A 734 -18.62 -12.46 10.80
N VAL A 735 -19.31 -12.14 11.90
CA VAL A 735 -18.80 -11.43 13.10
C VAL A 735 -17.43 -11.90 13.63
N ASN A 736 -17.09 -13.17 13.38
CA ASN A 736 -15.90 -13.84 13.90
C ASN A 736 -14.67 -13.80 12.98
N VAL A 737 -14.75 -13.15 11.82
CA VAL A 737 -13.59 -12.91 10.96
C VAL A 737 -13.39 -11.41 10.76
N ASP A 738 -12.12 -11.02 10.66
CA ASP A 738 -11.76 -9.73 10.12
C ASP A 738 -12.26 -9.60 8.67
N ASN A 739 -12.30 -8.36 8.18
CA ASN A 739 -12.55 -8.07 6.76
C ASN A 739 -11.72 -8.98 5.85
N GLN A 740 -12.38 -9.66 4.92
CA GLN A 740 -11.76 -10.64 4.04
C GLN A 740 -11.12 -9.95 2.83
N HIS A 741 -10.16 -10.63 2.21
CA HIS A 741 -9.53 -10.15 0.99
C HIS A 741 -10.59 -9.98 -0.11
N HIS A 742 -10.43 -8.92 -0.90
CA HIS A 742 -11.25 -8.61 -2.06
C HIS A 742 -11.42 -9.84 -2.97
N ILE A 743 -12.63 -10.04 -3.49
CA ILE A 743 -13.04 -11.18 -4.34
C ILE A 743 -12.72 -12.59 -3.81
N SER A 744 -12.60 -12.77 -2.49
CA SER A 744 -12.43 -14.10 -1.87
C SER A 744 -13.78 -14.82 -1.63
N PHE A 745 -13.76 -16.15 -1.63
CA PHE A 745 -14.96 -16.99 -1.42
C PHE A 745 -14.89 -17.74 -0.10
N SER A 746 -15.27 -17.11 1.02
CA SER A 746 -15.40 -17.80 2.30
C SER A 746 -16.42 -18.95 2.25
N ASP A 747 -16.36 -19.85 3.24
CA ASP A 747 -17.39 -20.87 3.47
C ASP A 747 -18.81 -20.31 3.55
N ARG A 748 -18.98 -19.04 3.98
CA ARG A 748 -20.28 -18.35 3.98
C ARG A 748 -20.70 -17.96 2.57
N ASN A 749 -19.81 -17.35 1.79
CA ASN A 749 -20.07 -16.94 0.42
C ASN A 749 -20.36 -18.15 -0.48
N GLY A 750 -19.62 -19.25 -0.31
CA GLY A 750 -19.87 -20.49 -1.03
C GLY A 750 -21.23 -21.11 -0.75
N ARG A 751 -21.67 -21.12 0.52
CA ARG A 751 -23.02 -21.57 0.90
C ARG A 751 -24.11 -20.63 0.35
N PHE A 752 -23.87 -19.32 0.32
CA PHE A 752 -24.78 -18.36 -0.30
C PHE A 752 -24.93 -18.61 -1.81
N ILE A 753 -23.82 -18.77 -2.55
CA ILE A 753 -23.85 -19.05 -4.00
C ILE A 753 -24.60 -20.37 -4.27
N MET A 754 -24.32 -21.45 -3.54
CA MET A 754 -25.04 -22.72 -3.69
C MET A 754 -26.55 -22.61 -3.39
N ASN A 755 -26.96 -21.72 -2.48
CA ASN A 755 -28.37 -21.42 -2.22
C ASN A 755 -29.03 -20.69 -3.41
N GLN A 756 -28.38 -19.68 -3.99
CA GLN A 756 -28.91 -18.94 -5.14
C GLN A 756 -28.94 -19.79 -6.44
N LEU A 757 -28.00 -20.73 -6.58
CA LEU A 757 -27.95 -21.71 -7.67
C LEU A 757 -28.92 -22.89 -7.51
N SER A 758 -29.64 -22.97 -6.39
CA SER A 758 -30.63 -24.00 -6.13
C SER A 758 -31.93 -23.74 -6.90
N ASN A 759 -32.62 -24.81 -7.32
CA ASN A 759 -33.97 -24.72 -7.88
C ASN A 759 -35.07 -24.56 -6.80
N ASN A 760 -34.69 -24.48 -5.51
CA ASN A 760 -35.61 -24.29 -4.39
C ASN A 760 -35.64 -22.82 -3.96
N SER A 761 -36.75 -22.12 -4.20
CA SER A 761 -36.95 -20.72 -3.82
C SER A 761 -36.78 -20.45 -2.32
N ASN A 762 -37.07 -21.43 -1.46
CA ASN A 762 -36.87 -21.30 -0.01
C ASN A 762 -35.38 -21.33 0.39
N LEU A 763 -34.49 -21.82 -0.49
CA LEU A 763 -33.04 -21.69 -0.31
C LEU A 763 -32.52 -20.39 -0.92
N GLN A 764 -33.00 -19.99 -2.10
CA GLN A 764 -32.67 -18.69 -2.71
C GLN A 764 -33.05 -17.50 -1.80
N ASN A 765 -34.21 -17.59 -1.15
CA ASN A 765 -34.69 -16.60 -0.18
C ASN A 765 -34.21 -16.86 1.26
N LYS A 766 -33.34 -17.84 1.51
CA LYS A 766 -32.72 -18.01 2.83
C LYS A 766 -31.72 -16.88 3.05
N THR A 767 -31.95 -16.09 4.09
CA THR A 767 -31.01 -15.12 4.66
C THR A 767 -29.85 -15.85 5.34
N ILE A 768 -28.65 -15.25 5.27
CA ILE A 768 -27.48 -15.70 6.02
C ILE A 768 -26.92 -14.46 6.73
N THR A 769 -27.14 -14.39 8.04
CA THR A 769 -26.76 -13.27 8.90
C THR A 769 -26.27 -13.76 10.25
N SER A 770 -25.36 -12.99 10.83
CA SER A 770 -24.97 -13.03 12.24
C SER A 770 -24.97 -11.64 12.90
N THR A 771 -25.65 -10.61 12.34
CA THR A 771 -25.68 -9.24 12.93
C THR A 771 -26.17 -9.20 14.37
N ASN A 772 -26.96 -10.18 14.80
CA ASN A 772 -27.37 -10.37 16.19
C ASN A 772 -26.20 -10.55 17.18
N LEU A 773 -24.99 -10.82 16.66
CA LEU A 773 -23.73 -10.92 17.41
C LEU A 773 -22.84 -9.66 17.31
N CYS A 774 -23.33 -8.54 16.74
CA CYS A 774 -22.57 -7.30 16.54
C CYS A 774 -22.82 -6.21 17.61
N GLY A 775 -21.76 -5.43 17.90
CA GLY A 775 -21.85 -4.12 18.55
C GLY A 775 -22.68 -4.08 19.84
N ASP A 776 -23.68 -3.19 19.87
CA ASP A 776 -24.54 -3.01 21.05
C ASP A 776 -25.45 -4.20 21.34
N LYS A 777 -25.74 -5.07 20.35
CA LYS A 777 -26.56 -6.28 20.55
C LYS A 777 -25.86 -7.28 21.49
N ILE A 778 -24.53 -7.21 21.67
CA ILE A 778 -23.74 -8.13 22.52
C ILE A 778 -23.19 -7.50 23.82
N LYS A 779 -23.82 -6.46 24.35
CA LYS A 779 -23.46 -5.91 25.68
C LYS A 779 -24.12 -6.70 26.82
N ILE A 780 -23.58 -6.58 28.03
CA ILE A 780 -24.20 -7.09 29.27
C ILE A 780 -24.81 -5.90 30.05
N GLY A 781 -26.14 -5.86 30.13
CA GLY A 781 -26.92 -4.89 30.92
C GLY A 781 -26.82 -5.11 32.44
N GLY A 782 -27.69 -4.45 33.21
CA GLY A 782 -27.72 -4.55 34.67
C GLY A 782 -26.63 -3.75 35.41
N GLU A 783 -26.63 -3.82 36.74
CA GLU A 783 -25.74 -3.06 37.64
C GLU A 783 -24.28 -3.52 37.59
N SER A 784 -23.34 -2.57 37.63
CA SER A 784 -21.90 -2.87 37.78
C SER A 784 -21.44 -2.96 39.24
N ILE A 785 -22.25 -2.48 40.20
CA ILE A 785 -21.97 -2.55 41.64
C ILE A 785 -23.27 -2.93 42.35
N ILE A 786 -23.23 -3.94 43.22
CA ILE A 786 -24.37 -4.46 43.97
C ILE A 786 -23.95 -4.72 45.43
N CYS A 787 -24.91 -4.80 46.36
CA CYS A 787 -24.62 -4.93 47.80
C CYS A 787 -24.96 -6.32 48.33
N ASP A 788 -24.41 -6.71 49.47
CA ASP A 788 -24.59 -8.04 50.08
C ASP A 788 -25.97 -8.28 50.71
N ASP A 789 -26.82 -7.24 50.71
CA ASP A 789 -28.24 -7.22 51.06
C ASP A 789 -29.15 -6.94 49.84
N SER A 790 -28.60 -6.84 48.63
CA SER A 790 -29.38 -6.65 47.40
C SER A 790 -30.22 -7.89 47.08
N GLY A 791 -31.40 -7.67 46.51
CA GLY A 791 -32.29 -8.75 46.06
C GLY A 791 -31.79 -9.45 44.79
N GLU A 792 -32.72 -10.07 44.07
CA GLU A 792 -32.43 -10.66 42.76
C GLU A 792 -31.98 -9.58 41.77
N MET A 793 -30.76 -9.74 41.25
CA MET A 793 -30.16 -8.82 40.28
C MET A 793 -30.30 -9.37 38.87
N LEU A 794 -30.96 -8.60 37.99
CA LEU A 794 -31.18 -8.96 36.59
C LEU A 794 -30.04 -8.41 35.70
N TYR A 795 -29.44 -9.32 34.94
CA TYR A 795 -28.51 -9.05 33.86
C TYR A 795 -29.15 -9.44 32.53
N THR A 796 -28.84 -8.70 31.48
CA THR A 796 -29.43 -8.90 30.15
C THR A 796 -28.36 -8.86 29.08
N THR A 797 -28.63 -9.49 27.94
CA THR A 797 -27.89 -9.31 26.69
C THR A 797 -28.87 -9.35 25.51
N GLY A 798 -28.40 -9.18 24.28
CA GLY A 798 -29.25 -9.29 23.10
C GLY A 798 -29.77 -10.70 22.85
N PHE A 799 -30.53 -10.85 21.77
CA PHE A 799 -31.02 -12.15 21.33
C PHE A 799 -30.00 -12.83 20.42
N ALA A 800 -29.77 -14.13 20.63
CA ALA A 800 -29.11 -15.01 19.68
C ALA A 800 -29.77 -16.40 19.75
N PRO A 801 -29.68 -17.24 18.69
CA PRO A 801 -30.27 -18.59 18.69
C PRO A 801 -29.80 -19.48 19.83
N TYR A 802 -28.55 -19.28 20.27
CA TYR A 802 -27.96 -19.96 21.43
C TYR A 802 -27.21 -18.97 22.31
N ILE A 803 -27.39 -19.09 23.62
CA ILE A 803 -26.79 -18.24 24.65
C ILE A 803 -26.25 -19.14 25.78
N GLN A 804 -25.11 -18.77 26.37
CA GLN A 804 -24.55 -19.44 27.56
C GLN A 804 -23.90 -18.42 28.51
N TRP A 805 -24.55 -18.18 29.64
CA TRP A 805 -23.99 -17.45 30.78
C TRP A 805 -23.09 -18.35 31.64
N SER A 806 -22.03 -17.76 32.17
CA SER A 806 -21.02 -18.42 33.00
C SER A 806 -20.28 -17.39 33.85
N PHE A 807 -19.66 -17.84 34.93
CA PHE A 807 -18.76 -17.04 35.75
C PHE A 807 -17.31 -17.42 35.43
N LEU A 808 -16.45 -16.44 35.15
CA LEU A 808 -15.01 -16.62 35.21
C LEU A 808 -14.50 -16.52 36.65
N GLU A 809 -15.13 -15.65 37.45
CA GLU A 809 -14.75 -15.35 38.83
C GLU A 809 -16.00 -14.96 39.65
N GLY A 810 -15.96 -15.18 40.96
CA GLY A 810 -16.99 -14.72 41.90
C GLY A 810 -18.25 -15.58 41.97
N ALA A 811 -18.32 -16.73 41.29
CA ALA A 811 -19.46 -17.66 41.33
C ALA A 811 -19.87 -18.08 42.77
N ASN A 812 -18.90 -18.12 43.68
CA ASN A 812 -19.11 -18.45 45.09
C ASN A 812 -19.76 -17.32 45.92
N LEU A 813 -19.85 -16.10 45.39
CA LEU A 813 -20.42 -14.91 46.05
C LEU A 813 -21.94 -14.79 45.89
N VAL A 814 -22.56 -15.63 45.05
CA VAL A 814 -23.96 -15.50 44.63
C VAL A 814 -24.67 -16.84 44.59
N ASP A 815 -26.00 -16.83 44.61
CA ASP A 815 -26.83 -17.96 44.20
C ASP A 815 -27.53 -17.62 42.87
N ILE A 816 -27.57 -18.58 41.94
CA ILE A 816 -28.10 -18.40 40.59
C ILE A 816 -29.60 -18.71 40.60
N ASN A 817 -30.41 -17.79 40.08
CA ASN A 817 -31.87 -17.88 40.12
C ASN A 817 -32.48 -18.33 38.78
N SER A 818 -31.84 -17.97 37.67
CA SER A 818 -32.35 -18.25 36.31
C SER A 818 -31.63 -19.40 35.60
N PRO A 819 -32.21 -19.94 34.50
CA PRO A 819 -31.44 -20.68 33.51
C PRO A 819 -30.28 -19.85 32.95
N ASN A 820 -29.21 -20.51 32.53
CA ASN A 820 -28.03 -19.86 31.96
C ASN A 820 -28.06 -19.78 30.41
N ASN A 821 -29.20 -20.06 29.77
CA ASN A 821 -29.34 -20.19 28.31
C ASN A 821 -30.41 -19.26 27.70
N ALA A 822 -30.72 -18.14 28.37
CA ALA A 822 -31.65 -17.12 27.90
C ALA A 822 -30.95 -15.74 27.78
N SER A 823 -31.58 -14.77 27.10
CA SER A 823 -31.08 -13.38 27.02
C SER A 823 -31.17 -12.62 28.34
N GLN A 824 -31.89 -13.17 29.33
CA GLN A 824 -31.96 -12.70 30.71
C GLN A 824 -31.25 -13.71 31.62
N PHE A 825 -30.46 -13.20 32.57
CA PHE A 825 -29.76 -13.99 33.58
C PHE A 825 -29.84 -13.30 34.94
N SER A 826 -30.18 -14.04 36.00
CA SER A 826 -30.33 -13.45 37.33
C SER A 826 -29.69 -14.28 38.45
N PHE A 827 -29.20 -13.56 39.45
CA PHE A 827 -28.60 -14.12 40.66
C PHE A 827 -28.80 -13.19 41.84
N THR A 828 -28.74 -13.74 43.06
CA THR A 828 -28.82 -12.98 44.31
C THR A 828 -27.47 -13.02 45.02
N PRO A 829 -26.91 -11.89 45.51
CA PRO A 829 -25.75 -11.88 46.39
C PRO A 829 -25.96 -12.71 47.66
N LYS A 830 -24.93 -13.43 48.08
CA LYS A 830 -24.92 -14.08 49.39
C LYS A 830 -24.72 -13.04 50.49
N ASN A 831 -25.40 -13.22 51.62
CA ASN A 831 -25.23 -12.37 52.80
C ASN A 831 -23.74 -12.33 53.23
N GLY A 832 -23.17 -11.13 53.33
CA GLY A 832 -21.74 -10.92 53.60
C GLY A 832 -20.80 -11.11 52.40
N ALA A 833 -21.31 -11.27 51.17
CA ALA A 833 -20.49 -11.37 49.97
C ALA A 833 -19.67 -10.10 49.72
N ASN A 834 -18.37 -10.26 49.43
CA ASN A 834 -17.47 -9.12 49.26
C ASN A 834 -16.32 -9.41 48.28
N GLY A 835 -16.39 -8.85 47.07
CA GLY A 835 -15.38 -9.04 46.03
C GLY A 835 -15.89 -8.83 44.61
N LEU A 836 -15.05 -9.22 43.64
CA LEU A 836 -15.34 -9.12 42.22
C LEU A 836 -16.09 -10.36 41.70
N ILE A 837 -17.06 -10.11 40.82
CA ILE A 837 -17.64 -11.08 39.90
C ILE A 837 -17.15 -10.75 38.50
N ARG A 838 -16.73 -11.78 37.75
CA ARG A 838 -16.51 -11.69 36.30
C ARG A 838 -17.56 -12.54 35.59
N LEU A 839 -18.62 -11.89 35.15
CA LEU A 839 -19.71 -12.51 34.39
C LEU A 839 -19.30 -12.60 32.90
N LYS A 840 -19.58 -13.74 32.28
CA LYS A 840 -19.30 -14.03 30.87
C LYS A 840 -20.58 -14.53 30.21
N VAL A 841 -20.90 -14.01 29.03
CA VAL A 841 -21.89 -14.65 28.15
C VAL A 841 -21.30 -14.91 26.78
N LYS A 842 -21.48 -16.14 26.29
CA LYS A 842 -21.25 -16.53 24.90
C LYS A 842 -22.59 -16.53 24.17
N LEU A 843 -22.66 -15.90 23.01
CA LEU A 843 -23.80 -15.93 22.10
C LEU A 843 -23.35 -16.60 20.80
N TRP A 844 -24.18 -17.45 20.18
CA TRP A 844 -23.86 -18.07 18.90
C TRP A 844 -25.09 -18.46 18.07
N ASP A 845 -24.84 -18.69 16.79
CA ASP A 845 -25.83 -19.09 15.79
C ASP A 845 -25.39 -20.38 15.05
N GLN A 846 -25.57 -20.45 13.72
CA GLN A 846 -25.19 -21.61 12.90
C GLN A 846 -23.76 -21.53 12.35
N ASP A 847 -23.11 -20.37 12.28
CA ASP A 847 -21.75 -20.22 11.75
C ASP A 847 -20.84 -19.16 12.42
N ALA A 848 -21.34 -18.40 13.40
CA ALA A 848 -20.62 -17.41 14.19
C ALA A 848 -20.85 -17.57 15.71
N SER A 849 -19.95 -17.03 16.54
CA SER A 849 -20.11 -16.97 18.00
C SER A 849 -19.29 -15.86 18.67
N ASN A 850 -19.96 -14.87 19.29
CA ASN A 850 -19.30 -13.81 20.03
C ASN A 850 -19.31 -14.08 21.55
N THR A 851 -18.39 -13.49 22.31
CA THR A 851 -18.24 -13.67 23.76
C THR A 851 -17.90 -12.33 24.41
N THR A 852 -18.75 -11.91 25.34
CA THR A 852 -18.62 -10.64 26.06
C THR A 852 -18.48 -10.89 27.57
N PHE A 853 -17.97 -9.88 28.28
CA PHE A 853 -17.61 -9.97 29.69
C PHE A 853 -18.05 -8.72 30.46
N LYS A 854 -18.41 -8.89 31.73
CA LYS A 854 -18.71 -7.78 32.64
C LYS A 854 -18.15 -8.03 34.03
N LYS A 855 -17.45 -7.03 34.55
CA LYS A 855 -17.11 -6.94 35.97
C LYS A 855 -18.33 -6.43 36.74
N VAL A 856 -18.63 -7.08 37.86
CA VAL A 856 -19.63 -6.63 38.83
C VAL A 856 -19.00 -6.67 40.21
N TRP A 857 -19.04 -5.57 40.95
CA TRP A 857 -18.55 -5.54 42.33
C TRP A 857 -19.66 -5.87 43.33
N VAL A 858 -19.34 -6.68 44.34
CA VAL A 858 -20.26 -7.02 45.44
C VAL A 858 -19.77 -6.44 46.76
N GLY A 859 -20.63 -5.64 47.40
CA GLY A 859 -20.49 -5.18 48.78
C GLY A 859 -19.52 -4.01 49.00
N LYS A 860 -19.14 -3.82 50.27
CA LYS A 860 -18.31 -2.70 50.77
C LYS A 860 -16.89 -2.68 50.20
N PRO A 861 -16.17 -1.54 50.24
CA PRO A 861 -14.82 -1.43 49.69
C PRO A 861 -13.82 -2.43 50.29
N LYS A 862 -13.08 -3.10 49.41
CA LYS A 862 -12.05 -4.11 49.72
C LYS A 862 -10.71 -3.59 49.22
N VAL A 863 -10.21 -2.59 49.93
CA VAL A 863 -8.98 -1.87 49.64
C VAL A 863 -7.84 -2.28 50.58
N ARG A 864 -6.60 -1.92 50.23
CA ARG A 864 -5.41 -1.99 51.08
C ARG A 864 -4.65 -0.66 51.01
N LYS A 865 -3.76 -0.42 51.97
CA LYS A 865 -2.82 0.69 51.91
C LYS A 865 -1.56 0.24 51.15
N LYS A 866 -1.01 1.14 50.33
CA LYS A 866 0.31 1.02 49.72
C LYS A 866 1.20 2.16 50.21
N ASN A 867 2.45 1.83 50.51
CA ASN A 867 3.49 2.82 50.82
C ASN A 867 4.33 3.00 49.55
N GLU A 868 4.57 4.25 49.13
CA GLU A 868 5.58 4.56 48.11
C GLU A 868 6.68 5.41 48.76
N GLY A 869 7.82 4.76 49.02
CA GLY A 869 8.89 5.28 49.87
C GLY A 869 8.42 5.60 51.30
N ASN A 870 9.14 6.51 51.95
CA ASN A 870 8.81 7.02 53.29
C ASN A 870 7.93 8.29 53.24
N LEU A 871 7.33 8.63 52.09
CA LEU A 871 6.84 10.00 51.83
C LEU A 871 5.33 10.14 51.59
N GLN A 872 4.61 9.11 51.13
CA GLN A 872 3.14 9.15 50.99
C GLN A 872 2.49 7.78 51.21
N LEU A 873 1.24 7.78 51.71
CA LEU A 873 0.35 6.61 51.70
C LEU A 873 -0.72 6.76 50.62
N TYR A 874 -0.98 5.67 49.93
CA TYR A 874 -2.06 5.53 48.94
C TYR A 874 -3.06 4.47 49.40
N ILE A 875 -4.33 4.67 49.04
CA ILE A 875 -5.32 3.59 48.99
C ILE A 875 -5.26 2.94 47.61
N GLU A 876 -5.22 1.60 47.58
CA GLU A 876 -5.38 0.82 46.35
C GLU A 876 -6.32 -0.37 46.58
N SER A 877 -6.75 -1.04 45.50
CA SER A 877 -7.56 -2.24 45.63
C SER A 877 -6.79 -3.38 46.33
N LYS A 878 -7.48 -4.18 47.15
CA LYS A 878 -6.96 -5.45 47.68
C LYS A 878 -7.30 -6.65 46.76
N VAL A 879 -8.11 -6.45 45.74
CA VAL A 879 -8.36 -7.41 44.66
C VAL A 879 -7.56 -6.91 43.47
N ASP A 880 -6.46 -7.58 43.14
CA ASP A 880 -5.50 -7.09 42.14
C ASP A 880 -6.12 -6.94 40.73
N ASP A 881 -7.20 -7.68 40.47
CA ASP A 881 -8.00 -7.63 39.24
C ASP A 881 -9.13 -6.58 39.22
N ALA A 882 -9.29 -5.77 40.28
CA ALA A 882 -10.31 -4.73 40.40
C ALA A 882 -9.68 -3.34 40.67
N THR A 883 -10.14 -2.29 39.98
CA THR A 883 -9.74 -0.90 40.29
C THR A 883 -10.52 -0.34 41.48
N LEU A 884 -10.19 0.86 41.97
CA LEU A 884 -11.01 1.56 42.98
C LEU A 884 -12.37 1.99 42.41
N GLN A 885 -12.39 2.47 41.16
CA GLN A 885 -13.60 2.89 40.44
C GLN A 885 -14.57 1.73 40.23
N GLU A 886 -14.05 0.54 39.91
CA GLU A 886 -14.86 -0.67 39.81
C GLU A 886 -15.51 -1.08 41.15
N GLN A 887 -15.02 -0.59 42.29
CA GLN A 887 -15.68 -0.74 43.60
C GLN A 887 -16.67 0.40 43.94
N GLY A 888 -16.85 1.40 43.07
CA GLY A 888 -17.69 2.58 43.32
C GLY A 888 -17.01 3.64 44.20
N ILE A 889 -15.73 3.91 43.96
CA ILE A 889 -14.90 4.86 44.71
C ILE A 889 -14.41 5.95 43.74
N ASP A 890 -15.37 6.66 43.14
CA ASP A 890 -15.15 7.54 41.99
C ASP A 890 -14.99 9.03 42.37
N ALA A 891 -15.43 9.42 43.56
CA ALA A 891 -15.40 10.78 44.07
C ALA A 891 -14.22 11.00 45.04
N ILE A 892 -13.70 12.24 45.11
CA ILE A 892 -12.59 12.56 46.04
C ILE A 892 -13.05 12.44 47.50
N GLU A 893 -14.33 12.70 47.77
CA GLU A 893 -15.00 12.57 49.06
C GLU A 893 -15.19 11.12 49.50
N SER A 894 -15.13 10.14 48.58
CA SER A 894 -15.27 8.71 48.90
C SER A 894 -14.13 8.16 49.75
N ILE A 895 -13.01 8.90 49.90
CA ILE A 895 -11.89 8.54 50.78
C ILE A 895 -11.64 9.69 51.76
N ALA A 896 -12.03 9.49 53.01
CA ALA A 896 -11.95 10.49 54.08
C ALA A 896 -10.91 10.08 55.14
N TRP A 897 -9.84 10.87 55.25
CA TRP A 897 -8.78 10.72 56.25
C TRP A 897 -9.06 11.60 57.46
N LYS A 898 -9.49 10.99 58.57
CA LYS A 898 -9.77 11.65 59.83
C LYS A 898 -8.60 11.51 60.79
N ARG A 899 -8.10 12.65 61.27
CA ARG A 899 -7.19 12.74 62.40
C ARG A 899 -7.91 12.38 63.70
N LEU A 900 -7.42 11.40 64.45
CA LEU A 900 -8.04 11.00 65.73
C LEU A 900 -7.61 11.87 66.92
N ASP A 901 -6.57 12.71 66.77
CA ASP A 901 -6.12 13.66 67.79
C ASP A 901 -6.92 14.98 67.82
N THR A 902 -7.47 15.38 66.66
CA THR A 902 -8.09 16.70 66.43
C THR A 902 -9.48 16.63 65.79
N GLY A 903 -9.89 15.46 65.29
CA GLY A 903 -11.14 15.27 64.56
C GLY A 903 -11.16 15.83 63.13
N GLN A 904 -10.10 16.50 62.69
CA GLN A 904 -9.97 17.09 61.35
C GLN A 904 -10.08 16.02 60.26
N ILE A 905 -10.86 16.28 59.21
CA ILE A 905 -11.04 15.40 58.04
C ILE A 905 -10.38 16.04 56.81
N MET A 906 -9.72 15.21 56.00
CA MET A 906 -9.17 15.53 54.68
C MET A 906 -9.67 14.49 53.67
N TYR A 907 -9.80 14.86 52.39
CA TYR A 907 -10.36 13.99 51.35
C TYR A 907 -9.35 13.71 50.23
N GLY A 908 -9.39 12.51 49.65
CA GLY A 908 -8.63 12.13 48.46
C GLY A 908 -7.90 10.79 48.55
N PRO A 909 -7.33 10.28 47.44
CA PRO A 909 -6.78 8.92 47.34
C PRO A 909 -5.47 8.69 48.09
N ALA A 910 -4.78 9.75 48.51
CA ALA A 910 -3.47 9.71 49.15
C ALA A 910 -3.35 10.73 50.29
N ILE A 911 -2.40 10.49 51.21
CA ILE A 911 -2.05 11.44 52.27
C ILE A 911 -0.55 11.40 52.60
N ALA A 912 0.02 12.54 52.96
CA ALA A 912 1.38 12.66 53.48
C ALA A 912 1.47 12.15 54.94
N PRO A 913 2.62 11.61 55.39
CA PRO A 913 2.78 11.08 56.73
C PRO A 913 2.73 12.18 57.80
N LEU A 914 1.84 11.98 58.78
CA LEU A 914 1.73 12.81 59.97
C LEU A 914 2.38 12.08 61.15
N ASN A 915 3.60 12.50 61.53
CA ASN A 915 4.45 11.83 62.52
C ASN A 915 3.70 11.46 63.81
N ASN A 916 3.63 10.15 64.11
CA ASN A 916 2.96 9.58 65.28
C ASN A 916 1.47 9.94 65.47
N ILE A 917 0.80 10.56 64.48
CA ILE A 917 -0.63 10.88 64.59
C ILE A 917 -1.45 9.62 64.26
N PRO A 918 -2.37 9.18 65.14
CA PRO A 918 -3.32 8.12 64.82
C PRO A 918 -4.37 8.65 63.83
N MET A 919 -4.50 7.96 62.71
CA MET A 919 -5.42 8.27 61.62
C MET A 919 -6.48 7.17 61.48
N GLU A 920 -7.72 7.58 61.20
CA GLU A 920 -8.78 6.73 60.68
C GLU A 920 -9.02 7.12 59.22
N VAL A 921 -8.87 6.19 58.28
CA VAL A 921 -9.32 6.38 56.90
C VAL A 921 -10.62 5.62 56.68
N THR A 922 -11.63 6.33 56.18
CA THR A 922 -12.96 5.82 55.84
C THR A 922 -13.11 5.85 54.32
N ILE A 923 -13.25 4.69 53.70
CA ILE A 923 -13.50 4.54 52.26
C ILE A 923 -14.93 4.10 52.07
N THR A 924 -15.72 4.81 51.26
CA THR A 924 -17.17 4.61 51.14
C THR A 924 -17.59 4.37 49.70
N ASN A 925 -18.37 3.32 49.47
CA ASN A 925 -19.15 3.12 48.24
C ASN A 925 -20.65 3.05 48.57
N LYS A 926 -21.51 2.82 47.57
CA LYS A 926 -22.98 2.77 47.78
C LYS A 926 -23.47 1.63 48.70
N CYS A 927 -22.62 0.64 48.99
CA CYS A 927 -22.89 -0.45 49.92
C CYS A 927 -22.33 -0.19 51.34
N GLY A 928 -21.75 0.98 51.58
CA GLY A 928 -21.30 1.45 52.88
C GLY A 928 -19.79 1.63 53.00
N GLU A 929 -19.35 1.81 54.24
CA GLU A 929 -17.99 2.19 54.58
C GLU A 929 -17.05 1.00 54.90
N LYS A 930 -15.77 1.20 54.59
CA LYS A 930 -14.64 0.42 55.06
C LYS A 930 -13.68 1.35 55.80
N LYS A 931 -13.48 1.09 57.10
CA LYS A 931 -12.54 1.82 57.95
C LYS A 931 -11.24 1.08 58.19
N PHE A 932 -10.15 1.84 58.30
CA PHE A 932 -8.85 1.39 58.80
C PHE A 932 -8.28 2.43 59.76
N THR A 933 -7.87 2.00 60.95
CA THR A 933 -7.10 2.83 61.89
C THR A 933 -5.62 2.46 61.80
N PHE A 934 -4.74 3.45 61.78
CA PHE A 934 -3.29 3.23 61.78
C PHE A 934 -2.55 4.42 62.40
N THR A 935 -1.35 4.17 62.91
CA THR A 935 -0.42 5.21 63.37
C THR A 935 0.82 5.16 62.51
N PHE A 936 1.34 6.33 62.10
CA PHE A 936 2.62 6.42 61.41
C PHE A 936 3.77 6.15 62.38
N PHE A 937 4.65 5.21 62.03
CA PHE A 937 5.95 5.00 62.67
C PHE A 937 7.03 5.12 61.60
N ASN A 938 7.92 6.10 61.73
CA ASN A 938 9.06 6.23 60.82
C ASN A 938 10.16 5.25 61.24
N THR A 939 10.44 4.26 60.40
CA THR A 939 11.77 3.63 60.38
C THR A 939 12.78 4.63 59.78
N PRO A 940 14.01 4.75 60.32
CA PRO A 940 15.02 5.64 59.75
C PRO A 940 15.30 5.29 58.28
N PRO A 941 15.46 6.28 57.38
CA PRO A 941 15.88 6.03 56.01
C PRO A 941 17.35 5.57 55.96
N PRO A 942 17.74 4.71 55.01
CA PRO A 942 19.13 4.29 54.83
C PRO A 942 19.99 5.41 54.21
N SER A 943 21.01 5.82 54.98
CA SER A 943 22.32 6.40 54.63
C SER A 943 22.47 7.65 53.73
N ASP A 944 21.59 7.95 52.77
CA ASP A 944 21.87 8.99 51.76
C ASP A 944 20.93 10.21 51.87
N CYS A 945 21.47 11.35 52.32
CA CYS A 945 20.73 12.60 52.60
C CYS A 945 21.26 13.79 51.78
N GLY A 946 20.43 14.40 50.91
CA GLY A 946 20.73 15.74 50.37
C GLY A 946 19.97 16.14 49.10
N ASN A 947 18.78 16.72 49.24
CA ASN A 947 18.01 17.28 48.11
C ASN A 947 18.10 18.82 48.08
N VAL A 948 18.03 19.40 46.89
CA VAL A 948 17.88 20.86 46.69
C VAL A 948 16.39 21.20 46.58
N GLY A 949 15.96 22.34 47.10
CA GLY A 949 14.57 22.77 47.00
C GLY A 949 14.38 24.29 47.00
N VAL A 950 13.22 24.71 46.51
CA VAL A 950 12.75 26.10 46.55
C VAL A 950 11.93 26.29 47.83
N VAL A 951 12.23 27.37 48.57
CA VAL A 951 11.59 27.72 49.85
C VAL A 951 11.16 29.18 49.82
N GLY A 952 9.93 29.48 50.26
CA GLY A 952 9.44 30.86 50.36
C GLY A 952 10.09 31.62 51.53
N ASN A 953 10.41 32.89 51.33
CA ASN A 953 10.93 33.77 52.38
C ASN A 953 9.80 34.07 53.40
N SER A 954 9.95 33.57 54.62
CA SER A 954 8.94 33.73 55.68
C SER A 954 8.78 35.17 56.21
N LEU A 955 9.68 36.08 55.82
CA LEU A 955 9.63 37.50 56.20
C LEU A 955 9.17 38.43 55.08
N ILE A 956 9.18 37.99 53.82
CA ILE A 956 8.83 38.81 52.64
C ILE A 956 7.96 37.98 51.68
N PRO A 957 6.64 38.28 51.57
CA PRO A 957 5.74 37.55 50.67
C PRO A 957 6.24 37.54 49.22
N ASN A 958 6.00 36.43 48.52
CA ASN A 958 6.36 36.22 47.11
C ASN A 958 7.87 36.22 46.78
N GLN A 959 8.78 36.37 47.74
CA GLN A 959 10.19 36.05 47.55
C GLN A 959 10.47 34.56 47.83
N TYR A 960 11.41 33.99 47.08
CA TYR A 960 11.79 32.57 47.17
C TYR A 960 13.32 32.42 47.11
N GLN A 961 13.83 31.41 47.80
CA GLN A 961 15.25 31.07 47.86
C GLN A 961 15.49 29.58 47.59
N ILE A 962 16.69 29.26 47.08
CA ILE A 962 17.17 27.91 46.86
C ILE A 962 17.99 27.48 48.08
N GLU A 963 17.56 26.40 48.75
CA GLU A 963 18.28 25.82 49.89
C GLU A 963 18.56 24.33 49.65
N ILE A 964 19.66 23.85 50.24
CA ILE A 964 19.92 22.41 50.37
C ILE A 964 19.06 21.94 51.55
N ILE A 965 17.90 21.36 51.22
CA ILE A 965 16.99 20.76 52.20
C ILE A 965 17.61 19.42 52.60
N ASN A 966 18.51 19.45 53.58
CA ASN A 966 18.96 18.25 54.27
C ASN A 966 17.91 17.86 55.33
N PRO A 967 17.13 16.78 55.13
CA PRO A 967 16.05 16.43 56.05
C PRO A 967 16.55 15.76 57.35
N CYS A 968 17.86 15.56 57.48
CA CYS A 968 18.46 14.68 58.47
C CYS A 968 18.94 15.41 59.76
N LEU A 969 18.40 16.60 60.06
CA LEU A 969 18.73 17.39 61.27
C LEU A 969 17.52 18.08 61.93
N PHE A 970 16.74 17.36 62.74
CA PHE A 970 15.98 17.95 63.85
C PHE A 970 16.00 17.04 65.09
N GLY A 971 17.16 16.99 65.76
CA GLY A 971 17.40 16.23 66.98
C GLY A 971 18.45 16.88 67.87
N ASN A 972 18.06 17.91 68.62
CA ASN A 972 18.76 18.54 69.75
C ASN A 972 20.30 18.74 69.68
N GLY A 973 20.70 19.91 69.21
CA GLY A 973 21.75 20.70 69.89
C GLY A 973 23.17 20.70 69.34
N ASN A 974 23.79 21.88 69.42
CA ASN A 974 25.21 22.20 69.24
C ASN A 974 25.84 22.00 67.84
N ASN A 975 25.93 23.15 67.16
CA ASN A 975 26.84 23.48 66.07
C ASN A 975 28.19 22.73 66.07
N LEU A 976 28.65 22.30 64.89
CA LEU A 976 29.81 22.87 64.19
C LEU A 976 30.12 22.08 62.90
N PHE A 977 30.15 22.75 61.75
CA PHE A 977 31.37 22.93 60.92
C PHE A 977 31.08 23.91 59.77
N ALA A 978 32.14 24.50 59.21
CA ALA A 978 32.03 25.73 58.42
C ALA A 978 31.73 25.50 56.93
N ARG A 979 30.97 26.42 56.32
CA ARG A 979 30.93 26.58 54.86
C ARG A 979 32.30 27.05 54.39
N ASN A 980 33.00 26.23 53.61
CA ASN A 980 34.18 26.64 52.83
C ASN A 980 34.19 26.01 51.43
N ALA A 981 33.00 25.80 50.87
CA ALA A 981 32.77 25.61 49.45
C ALA A 981 32.07 26.87 48.91
N GLN A 982 32.31 27.22 47.65
CA GLN A 982 31.59 28.31 46.98
C GLN A 982 30.08 28.01 46.98
N GLN A 983 29.25 29.03 47.21
CA GLN A 983 27.79 28.90 47.02
C GLN A 983 27.54 28.50 45.56
N PRO A 984 26.87 27.37 45.28
CA PRO A 984 26.59 26.95 43.91
C PRO A 984 25.68 27.97 43.22
N THR A 985 26.05 28.37 42.00
CA THR A 985 25.21 29.26 41.18
C THR A 985 24.24 28.40 40.40
N TYR A 986 22.94 28.53 40.68
CA TYR A 986 21.89 27.85 39.93
C TYR A 986 21.39 28.73 38.79
N GLN A 987 20.92 28.11 37.70
CA GLN A 987 19.98 28.75 36.78
C GLN A 987 18.56 28.49 37.29
N ILE A 988 17.72 29.53 37.30
CA ILE A 988 16.35 29.48 37.81
C ILE A 988 15.42 30.00 36.71
N THR A 989 14.51 29.15 36.28
CA THR A 989 13.50 29.46 35.25
C THR A 989 12.12 29.32 35.86
N VAL A 990 11.23 30.28 35.62
CA VAL A 990 9.83 30.25 36.08
C VAL A 990 8.91 30.45 34.90
N ALA A 991 8.02 29.49 34.66
CA ALA A 991 6.93 29.60 33.69
C ALA A 991 5.58 29.85 34.39
N ASN A 992 4.65 30.49 33.70
CA ASN A 992 3.26 30.61 34.15
C ASN A 992 2.46 29.33 33.81
N ALA A 993 1.18 29.29 34.19
CA ALA A 993 0.27 28.18 33.91
C ALA A 993 0.04 27.85 32.42
N MET A 994 0.49 28.70 31.49
CA MET A 994 0.45 28.47 30.03
C MET A 994 1.81 28.05 29.45
N GLY A 995 2.81 27.76 30.29
CA GLY A 995 4.16 27.36 29.86
C GLY A 995 5.07 28.51 29.39
N VAL A 996 4.60 29.76 29.45
CA VAL A 996 5.41 30.93 29.06
C VAL A 996 6.37 31.28 30.18
N ILE A 997 7.67 31.33 29.88
CA ILE A 997 8.72 31.75 30.83
C ILE A 997 8.53 33.23 31.16
N VAL A 998 8.31 33.53 32.45
CA VAL A 998 8.12 34.88 33.00
C VAL A 998 9.32 35.37 33.82
N ILE A 999 10.18 34.46 34.28
CA ILE A 999 11.47 34.77 34.94
C ILE A 999 12.53 33.80 34.42
N SER A 1000 13.71 34.31 34.09
CA SER A 1000 14.93 33.52 33.93
C SER A 1000 16.09 34.29 34.57
N THR A 1001 16.80 33.67 35.50
CA THR A 1001 17.85 34.32 36.31
C THR A 1001 18.91 33.32 36.79
N THR A 1002 20.02 33.82 37.31
CA THR A 1002 21.10 33.02 37.93
C THR A 1002 21.38 33.47 39.36
N GLY A 1003 21.48 32.52 40.29
CA GLY A 1003 21.76 32.79 41.70
C GLY A 1003 21.10 31.76 42.63
N THR A 1004 20.69 32.21 43.81
CA THR A 1004 20.00 31.40 44.83
C THR A 1004 18.67 32.01 45.29
N THR A 1005 18.16 33.06 44.64
CA THR A 1005 16.89 33.72 45.01
C THR A 1005 16.15 34.27 43.79
N PHE A 1006 14.83 34.44 43.90
CA PHE A 1006 13.97 35.12 42.93
C PHE A 1006 12.69 35.64 43.61
N SER A 1007 11.86 36.41 42.90
CA SER A 1007 10.59 36.94 43.41
C SER A 1007 9.48 36.82 42.37
N LEU A 1008 8.27 36.46 42.81
CA LEU A 1008 7.03 36.52 42.02
C LEU A 1008 6.26 37.85 42.25
N GLU A 1009 6.86 38.81 42.93
CA GLU A 1009 6.32 40.16 43.09
C GLU A 1009 6.13 40.84 41.72
N GLY A 1010 5.06 41.63 41.57
CA GLY A 1010 4.66 42.20 40.27
C GLY A 1010 3.92 41.27 39.31
N LEU A 1011 4.07 39.94 39.41
CA LEU A 1011 3.33 38.98 38.56
C LEU A 1011 1.86 38.77 39.02
N PRO A 1012 0.93 38.35 38.15
CA PRO A 1012 -0.46 38.03 38.52
C PRO A 1012 -0.61 36.91 39.57
N THR A 1013 -1.73 36.87 40.30
CA THR A 1013 -2.19 35.72 41.09
C THR A 1013 -2.35 34.47 40.21
N GLY A 1014 -1.90 33.30 40.67
CA GLY A 1014 -1.99 32.04 39.92
C GLY A 1014 -0.84 31.06 40.17
N ASN A 1015 -0.81 29.99 39.37
CA ASN A 1015 0.20 28.93 39.44
C ASN A 1015 1.41 29.24 38.56
N TYR A 1016 2.60 28.99 39.11
CA TYR A 1016 3.90 29.18 38.46
C TYR A 1016 4.75 27.93 38.62
N PHE A 1017 5.34 27.45 37.52
CA PHE A 1017 6.22 26.29 37.49
C PHE A 1017 7.68 26.74 37.53
N VAL A 1018 8.37 26.43 38.62
CA VAL A 1018 9.78 26.75 38.84
C VAL A 1018 10.64 25.54 38.50
N GLN A 1019 11.69 25.77 37.72
CA GLN A 1019 12.74 24.81 37.41
C GLN A 1019 14.08 25.40 37.85
N VAL A 1020 14.87 24.60 38.56
CA VAL A 1020 16.19 24.98 39.09
C VAL A 1020 17.22 24.02 38.53
N MET A 1021 18.21 24.56 37.83
CA MET A 1021 19.25 23.78 37.18
C MET A 1021 20.63 24.11 37.75
N LYS A 1022 21.51 23.11 37.78
CA LYS A 1022 22.93 23.24 38.11
C LYS A 1022 23.71 22.37 37.13
N ASP A 1023 24.80 22.91 36.57
CA ASP A 1023 25.68 22.18 35.65
C ASP A 1023 24.91 21.52 34.46
N ASN A 1024 23.89 22.23 33.97
CA ASN A 1024 22.88 21.83 32.96
C ASN A 1024 21.90 20.69 33.34
N GLU A 1025 21.94 20.15 34.55
CA GLU A 1025 20.94 19.19 35.05
C GLU A 1025 19.86 19.86 35.91
N ILE A 1026 18.63 19.34 35.87
CA ILE A 1026 17.50 19.84 36.69
C ILE A 1026 17.63 19.26 38.10
N VAL A 1027 18.01 20.10 39.06
CA VAL A 1027 18.25 19.70 40.47
C VAL A 1027 17.05 19.96 41.39
N ALA A 1028 16.09 20.79 40.97
CA ALA A 1028 14.78 20.88 41.59
C ALA A 1028 13.71 21.35 40.58
N SER A 1029 12.46 20.97 40.80
CA SER A 1029 11.28 21.54 40.14
C SER A 1029 10.12 21.60 41.12
N GLN A 1030 9.37 22.71 41.13
CA GLN A 1030 8.29 22.95 42.08
C GLN A 1030 7.20 23.83 41.48
N THR A 1031 5.94 23.55 41.81
CA THR A 1031 4.83 24.46 41.51
C THR A 1031 4.65 25.42 42.69
N LEU A 1032 4.74 26.72 42.42
CA LEU A 1032 4.41 27.78 43.36
C LEU A 1032 3.00 28.31 43.06
N VAL A 1033 2.22 28.55 44.11
CA VAL A 1033 0.93 29.25 44.01
C VAL A 1033 1.12 30.64 44.57
N LYS A 1034 1.00 31.66 43.71
CA LYS A 1034 0.86 33.05 44.16
C LYS A 1034 -0.62 33.31 44.44
N GLN A 1035 -0.93 33.73 45.66
CA GLN A 1035 -2.25 34.23 46.08
C GLN A 1035 -2.31 35.76 45.87
#